data_AF-A0A7Y5BWA5-F1
#
_entry.id   AF-A0A7Y5BWA5-F1
#
_cell.length_a   1.000
_cell.length_b   1.000
_cell.length_c   1.000
_cell.angle_alpha   90.00
_cell.angle_beta   90.00
_cell.angle_gamma   90.00
#
_symmetry.space_group_name_H-M   'P 1'
#
loop_
_entity.id
_entity.type
_entity.pdbx_description
1 polymer ?
#
loop_
_entity_poly.entity_id
_entity_poly.type
_entity_poly.pdbx_seq_one_letter_code
_entity_poly.pdbx_strand_id
1 'polypeptide(L)'
;MTTLLEPSLIRIFHPKGYAVGVGFLVDDHHAMTCAHVVASVLGLNAYPENPPTDELTLDFPLIAHGQKLTARVVAWQIPTTSQGDVAVLEIASPLPEKAAPARLIQSFDLWHHTFRAFGFPKNHENGTWATGRILGTKAGGWQQIESTEQTGYFVQPGFSGGPVWDERLGGVVGMIMEAEAATRAAFMSPVGVLAASYPKLAEKIEQIITPVSDAPAPGEPPFKGMLYFDVQDAPLFFGRETLTEELAQRLSQDGSNFLAIVGASGSGKSSLARAGLIPAIMAKYPGWIYRVITPTTHPLQELAVTLTADVESVTAATTLIDDLAADPRSLDIGTSRFLKRQNAPHMLLVVDQFEELFTACKDLSERKAFIDNLLKAVGVHQNSESTETSKVSIVLTLRADFYHHCAQYDNLRAALEIYQAYIGPMTTADLRLAIEAPARQNGWDFEPELVDVMLHDVNDEPGALPLLSHALLETWQRRKGRTLTLAGYHAAGGVRGAISQTADRVYSALPVDSQTIARDIFLRLTELGEGTQDTRRRASLDELISDPTHRTDVDAVLKTLTDARLITTEKDTAEVTHEALIREWPALREWLDENREGLRLHRHLTETAKEWHELGQDQGELYRGLRLSQALEWVENDKPILNEFEQEFLAISQAEAEREVVAKEAAFQRELELANRVNRITRWAFLLSIIAAISLGGLAYNYFKENTSLNSTLFNTAKSLGQLVDIPPVNHLSPFAIETYEVTNARYILCIQDGVCTPPNAPASMFESPEFAQFPVANVTAIQALQFCNWIDRRLPTDAEWQWAALYPGGNIWPWGDKIPSSSSANFGAGSLLPVGFLGEGQSVLGIFDLAGNVWEWTSSDFYNVDAPPWINLDETPPNALTIRGGGYLTSTAGNIEELRQAIDPYFSASDVGFRCVASE
;
A
#
# COMPACT_ATOMS: atom_id res chain seq x y z
N MET A 1 33.45 -39.23 -34.12
CA MET A 1 33.61 -37.77 -34.25
C MET A 1 34.76 -37.31 -33.38
N THR A 2 35.55 -36.34 -33.83
CA THR A 2 36.70 -35.80 -33.09
C THR A 2 36.31 -34.62 -32.19
N THR A 3 36.97 -34.46 -31.04
CA THR A 3 36.85 -33.30 -30.14
C THR A 3 37.72 -32.12 -30.59
N LEU A 4 38.34 -32.21 -31.77
CA LEU A 4 39.15 -31.17 -32.40
C LEU A 4 38.51 -30.77 -33.73
N LEU A 5 38.59 -29.49 -34.09
CA LEU A 5 37.98 -28.97 -35.31
C LEU A 5 38.88 -29.20 -36.54
N GLU A 6 40.17 -29.07 -36.35
CA GLU A 6 41.22 -29.03 -37.38
C GLU A 6 41.23 -30.25 -38.32
N PRO A 7 41.01 -31.49 -37.84
CA PRO A 7 40.93 -32.67 -38.69
C PRO A 7 39.75 -32.70 -39.67
N SER A 8 38.71 -31.91 -39.41
CA SER A 8 37.48 -31.89 -40.20
C SER A 8 37.47 -30.80 -41.27
N LEU A 9 38.30 -29.76 -41.11
CA LEU A 9 38.26 -28.58 -41.97
C LEU A 9 38.72 -28.89 -43.39
N ILE A 10 37.98 -28.35 -44.36
CA ILE A 10 38.22 -28.51 -45.79
C ILE A 10 38.27 -27.14 -46.46
N ARG A 11 39.16 -26.99 -47.44
CA ARG A 11 39.24 -25.82 -48.32
C ARG A 11 38.81 -26.21 -49.74
N ILE A 12 37.90 -25.44 -50.32
CA ILE A 12 37.33 -25.70 -51.65
C ILE A 12 37.93 -24.74 -52.67
N PHE A 13 38.36 -25.25 -53.83
CA PHE A 13 39.06 -24.49 -54.86
C PHE A 13 38.20 -24.18 -56.07
N HIS A 14 38.37 -22.97 -56.60
CA HIS A 14 37.98 -22.65 -57.97
C HIS A 14 38.89 -23.41 -58.96
N PRO A 15 38.43 -23.76 -60.17
CA PRO A 15 39.27 -24.32 -61.24
C PRO A 15 40.51 -23.49 -61.61
N LYS A 16 40.60 -22.24 -61.14
CA LYS A 16 41.73 -21.32 -61.35
C LYS A 16 42.77 -21.40 -60.21
N GLY A 17 42.56 -22.26 -59.21
CA GLY A 17 43.53 -22.58 -58.16
C GLY A 17 43.40 -21.79 -56.85
N TYR A 18 42.51 -20.79 -56.76
CA TYR A 18 42.28 -20.03 -55.53
C TYR A 18 41.13 -20.63 -54.68
N ALA A 19 41.16 -20.38 -53.37
CA ALA A 19 40.12 -20.81 -52.45
C ALA A 19 38.84 -19.98 -52.60
N VAL A 20 37.68 -20.64 -52.61
CA VAL A 20 36.36 -19.97 -52.74
C VAL A 20 35.59 -20.01 -51.43
N GLY A 21 35.74 -21.08 -50.66
CA GLY A 21 35.04 -21.25 -49.39
C GLY A 21 35.58 -22.41 -48.58
N VAL A 22 34.90 -22.65 -47.48
CA VAL A 22 35.27 -23.65 -46.47
C VAL A 22 34.20 -24.74 -46.46
N GLY A 23 34.59 -25.93 -46.05
CA GLY A 23 33.66 -26.98 -45.65
C GLY A 23 34.19 -27.73 -44.44
N PHE A 24 33.40 -28.66 -43.94
CA PHE A 24 33.83 -29.55 -42.86
C PHE A 24 33.29 -30.96 -43.03
N LEU A 25 34.11 -31.93 -42.65
CA LEU A 25 33.80 -33.35 -42.72
C LEU A 25 32.75 -33.72 -41.66
N VAL A 26 31.66 -34.37 -42.05
CA VAL A 26 30.55 -34.79 -41.17
C VAL A 26 30.51 -36.30 -40.96
N ASP A 27 31.14 -37.08 -41.85
CA ASP A 27 31.42 -38.51 -41.68
C ASP A 27 32.61 -38.96 -42.53
N ASP A 28 32.87 -40.26 -42.61
CA ASP A 28 34.06 -40.81 -43.30
C ASP A 28 34.08 -40.59 -44.82
N HIS A 29 32.99 -40.09 -45.41
CA HIS A 29 32.86 -39.88 -46.86
C HIS A 29 32.22 -38.54 -47.23
N HIS A 30 31.53 -37.86 -46.32
CA HIS A 30 30.74 -36.68 -46.62
C HIS A 30 31.23 -35.43 -45.89
N ALA A 31 31.22 -34.30 -46.58
CA ALA A 31 31.45 -32.97 -46.03
C ALA A 31 30.29 -32.02 -46.34
N MET A 32 30.15 -30.97 -45.53
CA MET A 32 29.16 -29.91 -45.72
C MET A 32 29.83 -28.58 -46.08
N THR A 33 29.14 -27.79 -46.90
CA THR A 33 29.46 -26.41 -47.25
C THR A 33 28.19 -25.68 -47.69
N CYS A 34 28.28 -24.38 -48.03
CA CYS A 34 27.17 -23.63 -48.59
C CYS A 34 26.95 -23.96 -50.08
N ALA A 35 25.70 -23.94 -50.51
CA ALA A 35 25.34 -24.12 -51.92
C ALA A 35 25.89 -22.99 -52.79
N HIS A 36 25.90 -21.74 -52.31
CA HIS A 36 26.48 -20.62 -53.06
C HIS A 36 28.01 -20.75 -53.26
N VAL A 37 28.73 -21.40 -52.34
CA VAL A 37 30.17 -21.69 -52.50
C VAL A 37 30.38 -22.62 -53.70
N VAL A 38 29.58 -23.67 -53.80
CA VAL A 38 29.64 -24.62 -54.93
C VAL A 38 29.23 -23.93 -56.24
N ALA A 39 28.17 -23.12 -56.26
CA ALA A 39 27.81 -22.36 -57.46
C ALA A 39 28.93 -21.44 -57.93
N SER A 40 29.61 -20.78 -56.98
CA SER A 40 30.74 -19.90 -57.29
C SER A 40 31.93 -20.68 -57.88
N VAL A 41 32.23 -21.87 -57.36
CA VAL A 41 33.29 -22.75 -57.89
C VAL A 41 32.98 -23.20 -59.32
N LEU A 42 31.72 -23.53 -59.60
CA LEU A 42 31.27 -24.04 -60.91
C LEU A 42 30.91 -22.92 -61.91
N GLY A 43 30.94 -21.65 -61.49
CA GLY A 43 30.57 -20.52 -62.35
C GLY A 43 29.10 -20.52 -62.76
N LEU A 44 28.21 -21.01 -61.90
CA LEU A 44 26.77 -21.09 -62.18
C LEU A 44 26.13 -19.70 -62.04
N ASN A 45 25.45 -19.25 -63.10
CA ASN A 45 24.71 -17.97 -63.11
C ASN A 45 23.30 -18.09 -62.48
N ALA A 46 22.80 -19.32 -62.32
CA ALA A 46 21.53 -19.63 -61.68
C ALA A 46 21.66 -20.97 -60.95
N TYR A 47 20.88 -21.14 -59.89
CA TYR A 47 20.89 -22.36 -59.09
C TYR A 47 20.03 -23.45 -59.75
N PRO A 48 20.60 -24.59 -60.18
CA PRO A 48 19.82 -25.69 -60.72
C PRO A 48 18.95 -26.34 -59.64
N GLU A 49 17.79 -26.87 -60.01
CA GLU A 49 16.91 -27.61 -59.08
C GLU A 49 17.56 -28.92 -58.60
N ASN A 50 18.38 -29.54 -59.45
CA ASN A 50 19.11 -30.77 -59.13
C ASN A 50 20.57 -30.46 -58.75
N PRO A 51 21.22 -31.28 -57.90
CA PRO A 51 22.63 -31.13 -57.57
C PRO A 51 23.52 -31.11 -58.83
N PRO A 52 24.51 -30.19 -58.92
CA PRO A 52 25.48 -30.19 -60.00
C PRO A 52 26.28 -31.50 -60.05
N THR A 53 26.58 -31.98 -61.26
CA THR A 53 27.31 -33.25 -61.48
C THR A 53 28.82 -33.08 -61.62
N ASP A 54 29.29 -31.84 -61.76
CA ASP A 54 30.70 -31.50 -61.90
C ASP A 54 31.53 -31.86 -60.66
N GLU A 55 32.80 -32.21 -60.88
CA GLU A 55 33.72 -32.52 -59.79
C GLU A 55 34.33 -31.24 -59.19
N LEU A 56 34.33 -31.18 -57.87
CA LEU A 56 34.93 -30.12 -57.08
C LEU A 56 36.32 -30.57 -56.61
N THR A 57 37.26 -29.64 -56.59
CA THR A 57 38.60 -29.86 -56.01
C THR A 57 38.66 -29.29 -54.60
N LEU A 58 39.15 -30.08 -53.64
CA LEU A 58 39.32 -29.68 -52.25
C LEU A 58 40.61 -30.22 -51.63
N ASP A 59 41.02 -29.69 -50.48
CA ASP A 59 42.08 -30.27 -49.62
C ASP A 59 41.76 -30.09 -48.13
N PHE A 60 42.51 -30.77 -47.26
CA PHE A 60 42.46 -30.60 -45.81
C PHE A 60 43.62 -29.69 -45.34
N PRO A 61 43.40 -28.38 -45.22
CA PRO A 61 44.46 -27.38 -45.11
C PRO A 61 45.35 -27.53 -43.87
N LEU A 62 44.82 -28.02 -42.75
CA LEU A 62 45.54 -28.10 -41.48
C LEU A 62 46.21 -29.46 -41.21
N ILE A 63 45.80 -30.51 -41.91
CA ILE A 63 46.29 -31.89 -41.66
C ILE A 63 46.95 -32.55 -42.88
N ALA A 64 46.63 -32.11 -44.10
CA ALA A 64 47.16 -32.65 -45.36
C ALA A 64 47.21 -31.55 -46.44
N HIS A 65 47.89 -30.45 -46.11
CA HIS A 65 47.97 -29.26 -46.98
C HIS A 65 48.49 -29.60 -48.39
N GLY A 66 47.75 -29.20 -49.43
CA GLY A 66 48.13 -29.39 -50.82
C GLY A 66 47.81 -30.77 -51.41
N GLN A 67 47.37 -31.74 -50.60
CA GLN A 67 46.85 -33.02 -51.11
C GLN A 67 45.44 -32.80 -51.68
N LYS A 68 45.35 -32.60 -53.00
CA LYS A 68 44.07 -32.37 -53.69
C LYS A 68 43.24 -33.66 -53.77
N LEU A 69 41.97 -33.54 -53.44
CA LEU A 69 40.95 -34.56 -53.58
C LEU A 69 39.81 -34.04 -54.45
N THR A 70 39.08 -34.96 -55.05
CA THR A 70 37.87 -34.68 -55.82
C THR A 70 36.64 -35.01 -55.00
N ALA A 71 35.60 -34.21 -55.12
CA ALA A 71 34.30 -34.47 -54.51
C ALA A 71 33.15 -34.15 -55.47
N ARG A 72 31.99 -34.76 -55.24
CA ARG A 72 30.76 -34.51 -56.00
C ARG A 72 29.63 -34.10 -55.08
N VAL A 73 28.71 -33.30 -55.58
CA VAL A 73 27.54 -32.87 -54.80
C VAL A 73 26.50 -34.00 -54.80
N VAL A 74 26.18 -34.51 -53.62
CA VAL A 74 25.19 -35.60 -53.46
C VAL A 74 23.87 -35.13 -52.86
N ALA A 75 23.87 -33.98 -52.19
CA ALA A 75 22.67 -33.28 -51.78
C ALA A 75 22.91 -31.77 -51.89
N TRP A 76 21.89 -31.04 -52.30
CA TRP A 76 21.95 -29.60 -52.49
C TRP A 76 20.60 -28.99 -52.14
N GLN A 77 20.60 -27.89 -51.40
CA GLN A 77 19.43 -27.05 -51.18
C GLN A 77 19.77 -25.60 -51.57
N ILE A 78 18.98 -25.05 -52.51
CA ILE A 78 19.20 -23.71 -53.07
C ILE A 78 19.00 -22.60 -52.03
N PRO A 79 19.74 -21.48 -52.13
CA PRO A 79 19.52 -20.27 -51.36
C PRO A 79 18.07 -19.75 -51.42
N THR A 80 17.29 -19.89 -50.34
CA THR A 80 15.98 -19.22 -50.16
C THR A 80 15.96 -18.45 -48.85
N THR A 81 15.10 -17.43 -48.75
CA THR A 81 15.05 -16.47 -47.63
C THR A 81 14.75 -17.07 -46.25
N SER A 82 14.44 -18.37 -46.14
CA SER A 82 13.97 -18.93 -44.87
C SER A 82 14.51 -20.30 -44.46
N GLN A 83 15.32 -21.02 -45.26
CA GLN A 83 15.88 -22.33 -44.82
C GLN A 83 16.87 -23.06 -45.75
N GLY A 84 17.19 -22.56 -46.96
CA GLY A 84 18.08 -23.28 -47.88
C GLY A 84 19.34 -22.49 -48.19
N ASP A 85 20.52 -23.11 -48.06
CA ASP A 85 21.81 -22.78 -48.71
C ASP A 85 22.87 -23.81 -48.25
N VAL A 86 22.63 -25.09 -48.55
CA VAL A 86 23.44 -26.21 -48.06
C VAL A 86 23.83 -27.12 -49.21
N ALA A 87 25.09 -27.53 -49.27
CA ALA A 87 25.59 -28.57 -50.18
C ALA A 87 26.35 -29.65 -49.39
N VAL A 88 26.04 -30.91 -49.70
CA VAL A 88 26.72 -32.09 -49.16
C VAL A 88 27.59 -32.67 -50.25
N LEU A 89 28.88 -32.81 -49.94
CA LEU A 89 29.91 -33.29 -50.84
C LEU A 89 30.29 -34.71 -50.46
N GLU A 90 30.23 -35.65 -51.40
CA GLU A 90 30.85 -36.97 -51.27
C GLU A 90 32.28 -36.91 -51.79
N ILE A 91 33.25 -37.17 -50.93
CA ILE A 91 34.69 -37.06 -51.21
C ILE A 91 35.22 -38.41 -51.69
N ALA A 92 35.99 -38.40 -52.78
CA ALA A 92 36.65 -39.60 -53.28
C ALA A 92 37.65 -40.14 -52.26
N SER A 93 37.52 -41.42 -51.91
CA SER A 93 38.41 -42.15 -51.00
C SER A 93 39.73 -42.56 -51.67
N PRO A 94 40.84 -42.74 -50.92
CA PRO A 94 40.94 -42.64 -49.46
C PRO A 94 41.14 -41.21 -48.94
N LEU A 95 40.56 -40.92 -47.78
CA LEU A 95 40.84 -39.68 -47.04
C LEU A 95 42.26 -39.70 -46.43
N PRO A 96 42.85 -38.53 -46.12
CA PRO A 96 44.11 -38.46 -45.38
C PRO A 96 44.00 -39.16 -44.02
N GLU A 97 45.09 -39.79 -43.56
CA GLU A 97 45.10 -40.62 -42.33
C GLU A 97 44.61 -39.87 -41.08
N LYS A 98 44.85 -38.56 -41.01
CA LYS A 98 44.45 -37.70 -39.89
C LYS A 98 43.07 -37.06 -40.05
N ALA A 99 42.36 -37.28 -41.16
CA ALA A 99 41.04 -36.70 -41.39
C ALA A 99 40.02 -37.36 -40.46
N ALA A 100 39.19 -36.55 -39.80
CA ALA A 100 38.18 -37.06 -38.89
C ALA A 100 36.94 -36.16 -38.91
N PRO A 101 35.73 -36.75 -38.84
CA PRO A 101 34.49 -35.97 -38.89
C PRO A 101 34.30 -35.13 -37.63
N ALA A 102 33.82 -33.90 -37.82
CA ALA A 102 33.52 -32.96 -36.76
C ALA A 102 32.47 -33.52 -35.81
N ARG A 103 32.59 -33.19 -34.53
CA ARG A 103 31.55 -33.43 -33.53
C ARG A 103 30.42 -32.43 -33.70
N LEU A 104 29.24 -32.90 -34.06
CA LEU A 104 28.07 -32.05 -34.36
C LEU A 104 27.14 -31.99 -33.16
N ILE A 105 26.81 -30.78 -32.72
CA ILE A 105 26.05 -30.55 -31.50
C ILE A 105 24.82 -29.69 -31.83
N GLN A 106 23.65 -30.16 -31.39
CA GLN A 106 22.44 -29.35 -31.38
C GLN A 106 22.16 -28.86 -29.95
N SER A 107 22.12 -27.54 -29.77
CA SER A 107 21.70 -26.85 -28.55
C SER A 107 20.68 -25.76 -28.88
N PHE A 108 19.72 -25.53 -28.00
CA PHE A 108 18.74 -24.44 -28.10
C PHE A 108 19.15 -23.18 -27.32
N ASP A 109 20.21 -23.28 -26.50
CA ASP A 109 20.81 -22.18 -25.78
C ASP A 109 22.29 -22.08 -26.15
N LEU A 110 22.60 -21.05 -26.93
CA LEU A 110 23.95 -20.68 -27.37
C LEU A 110 24.23 -19.19 -27.11
N TRP A 111 23.34 -18.49 -26.41
CA TRP A 111 23.45 -17.04 -26.27
C TRP A 111 24.70 -16.69 -25.46
N HIS A 112 25.52 -15.78 -26.01
CA HIS A 112 26.83 -15.37 -25.49
C HIS A 112 27.92 -16.46 -25.44
N HIS A 113 27.66 -17.67 -25.95
CA HIS A 113 28.73 -18.64 -26.09
C HIS A 113 29.83 -18.11 -27.01
N THR A 114 31.08 -18.39 -26.64
CA THR A 114 32.24 -18.03 -27.45
C THR A 114 32.44 -19.03 -28.57
N PHE A 115 32.60 -18.54 -29.79
CA PHE A 115 32.88 -19.38 -30.95
C PHE A 115 34.26 -19.11 -31.54
N ARG A 116 34.76 -20.09 -32.28
CA ARG A 116 35.82 -19.91 -33.27
C ARG A 116 35.43 -20.47 -34.62
N ALA A 117 35.96 -19.88 -35.68
CA ALA A 117 35.79 -20.32 -37.06
C ALA A 117 37.07 -20.11 -37.86
N PHE A 118 37.27 -20.90 -38.91
CA PHE A 118 38.44 -20.81 -39.80
C PHE A 118 38.00 -20.52 -41.24
N GLY A 119 38.69 -19.63 -41.93
CA GLY A 119 38.34 -19.23 -43.30
C GLY A 119 39.49 -18.72 -44.14
N PHE A 120 39.23 -18.53 -45.44
CA PHE A 120 40.21 -18.12 -46.46
C PHE A 120 39.81 -16.78 -47.11
N PRO A 121 39.84 -15.66 -46.36
CA PRO A 121 39.54 -14.36 -46.95
C PRO A 121 40.60 -13.94 -47.97
N LYS A 122 40.26 -12.94 -48.78
CA LYS A 122 41.17 -12.40 -49.81
C LYS A 122 42.54 -12.05 -49.20
N ASN A 123 43.61 -12.45 -49.88
CA ASN A 123 45.02 -12.31 -49.46
C ASN A 123 45.46 -13.21 -48.28
N HIS A 124 44.63 -14.16 -47.85
CA HIS A 124 44.95 -15.14 -46.79
C HIS A 124 44.82 -16.58 -47.30
N GLU A 125 45.65 -16.97 -48.27
CA GLU A 125 45.59 -18.30 -48.90
C GLU A 125 45.87 -19.45 -47.93
N ASN A 126 46.61 -19.20 -46.84
CA ASN A 126 46.87 -20.16 -45.77
C ASN A 126 45.76 -20.22 -44.70
N GLY A 127 44.74 -19.38 -44.83
CA GLY A 127 43.62 -19.28 -43.91
C GLY A 127 43.91 -18.48 -42.64
N THR A 128 42.85 -18.15 -41.91
CA THR A 128 42.90 -17.38 -40.66
C THR A 128 41.75 -17.77 -39.73
N TRP A 129 41.95 -17.56 -38.43
CA TRP A 129 40.95 -17.79 -37.39
C TRP A 129 40.17 -16.51 -37.10
N ALA A 130 38.87 -16.67 -36.84
CA ALA A 130 37.99 -15.64 -36.30
C ALA A 130 37.35 -16.15 -35.00
N THR A 131 37.21 -15.25 -34.02
CA THR A 131 36.59 -15.51 -32.72
C THR A 131 35.49 -14.49 -32.44
N GLY A 132 34.53 -14.86 -31.59
CA GLY A 132 33.43 -13.96 -31.23
C GLY A 132 32.41 -14.59 -30.31
N ARG A 133 31.21 -13.98 -30.28
CA ARG A 133 30.05 -14.46 -29.53
C ARG A 133 28.92 -14.87 -30.45
N ILE A 134 28.23 -15.92 -30.05
CA ILE A 134 26.96 -16.32 -30.63
C ILE A 134 25.86 -15.46 -30.01
N LEU A 135 25.02 -14.89 -30.85
CA LEU A 135 23.89 -14.03 -30.49
C LEU A 135 22.59 -14.73 -30.89
N GLY A 136 21.49 -13.97 -30.92
CA GLY A 136 20.14 -14.51 -31.03
C GLY A 136 19.76 -14.96 -32.42
N THR A 137 18.66 -15.70 -32.47
CA THR A 137 18.01 -16.14 -33.70
C THR A 137 17.25 -14.97 -34.33
N LYS A 138 17.48 -14.70 -35.62
CA LYS A 138 16.67 -13.75 -36.40
C LYS A 138 15.46 -14.44 -37.04
N ALA A 139 14.48 -13.65 -37.47
CA ALA A 139 13.40 -14.13 -38.34
C ALA A 139 13.99 -14.87 -39.56
N GLY A 140 13.55 -16.11 -39.82
CA GLY A 140 14.13 -16.98 -40.86
C GLY A 140 15.05 -18.10 -40.32
N GLY A 141 15.26 -18.20 -39.01
CA GLY A 141 15.92 -19.36 -38.37
C GLY A 141 17.46 -19.33 -38.38
N TRP A 142 18.07 -18.27 -38.90
CA TRP A 142 19.52 -18.05 -38.81
C TRP A 142 19.90 -17.43 -37.47
N GLN A 143 21.06 -17.81 -36.97
CA GLN A 143 21.61 -17.27 -35.73
C GLN A 143 22.71 -16.26 -36.04
N GLN A 144 22.64 -15.08 -35.41
CA GLN A 144 23.66 -14.06 -35.56
C GLN A 144 24.90 -14.43 -34.74
N ILE A 145 26.08 -14.21 -35.32
CA ILE A 145 27.37 -14.27 -34.63
C ILE A 145 28.10 -12.94 -34.82
N GLU A 146 28.81 -12.48 -33.80
CA GLU A 146 29.53 -11.20 -33.84
C GLU A 146 30.95 -11.36 -33.31
N SER A 147 31.92 -10.79 -34.02
CA SER A 147 33.31 -10.78 -33.55
C SER A 147 33.53 -9.73 -32.46
N THR A 148 34.04 -10.16 -31.31
CA THR A 148 34.23 -9.31 -30.13
C THR A 148 35.63 -8.69 -30.03
N GLU A 149 36.60 -9.13 -30.85
CA GLU A 149 37.97 -8.63 -30.77
C GLU A 149 38.12 -7.29 -31.52
N GLN A 150 38.61 -6.24 -30.84
CA GLN A 150 38.90 -4.96 -31.48
C GLN A 150 40.02 -5.06 -32.53
N THR A 151 40.93 -6.02 -32.38
CA THR A 151 42.08 -6.31 -33.25
C THR A 151 42.10 -7.79 -33.62
N GLY A 152 42.12 -8.15 -34.92
CA GLY A 152 42.03 -9.55 -35.37
C GLY A 152 41.22 -9.69 -36.67
N TYR A 153 41.05 -10.92 -37.15
CA TYR A 153 40.15 -11.21 -38.27
C TYR A 153 38.76 -11.53 -37.74
N PHE A 154 37.74 -10.95 -38.37
CA PHE A 154 36.34 -11.27 -38.12
C PHE A 154 35.78 -12.12 -39.25
N VAL A 155 34.60 -12.71 -39.04
CA VAL A 155 33.91 -13.50 -40.07
C VAL A 155 33.56 -12.58 -41.24
N GLN A 156 34.11 -12.88 -42.40
CA GLN A 156 34.01 -12.06 -43.62
C GLN A 156 33.97 -12.98 -44.87
N PRO A 157 33.77 -12.45 -46.10
CA PRO A 157 33.79 -13.28 -47.31
C PRO A 157 35.04 -14.17 -47.38
N GLY A 158 34.84 -15.48 -47.58
CA GLY A 158 35.87 -16.53 -47.49
C GLY A 158 35.73 -17.47 -46.28
N PHE A 159 34.81 -17.19 -45.35
CA PHE A 159 34.43 -18.08 -44.25
C PHE A 159 33.17 -18.92 -44.52
N SER A 160 32.43 -18.59 -45.58
CA SER A 160 31.17 -19.27 -45.94
C SER A 160 31.36 -20.78 -46.13
N GLY A 161 30.41 -21.55 -45.61
CA GLY A 161 30.45 -23.01 -45.53
C GLY A 161 31.32 -23.55 -44.40
N GLY A 162 32.00 -22.67 -43.65
CA GLY A 162 32.84 -23.06 -42.52
C GLY A 162 32.04 -23.42 -41.27
N PRO A 163 32.54 -24.33 -40.44
CA PRO A 163 31.90 -24.70 -39.17
C PRO A 163 32.06 -23.60 -38.11
N VAL A 164 31.00 -23.38 -37.33
CA VAL A 164 31.05 -22.58 -36.10
C VAL A 164 31.29 -23.52 -34.93
N TRP A 165 32.49 -23.47 -34.36
CA TRP A 165 32.87 -24.28 -33.20
C TRP A 165 32.57 -23.54 -31.91
N ASP A 166 31.81 -24.18 -31.03
CA ASP A 166 31.50 -23.69 -29.69
C ASP A 166 32.58 -24.17 -28.70
N GLU A 167 33.27 -23.23 -28.06
CA GLU A 167 34.37 -23.55 -27.14
C GLU A 167 33.90 -24.17 -25.82
N ARG A 168 32.63 -23.95 -25.43
CA ARG A 168 32.05 -24.49 -24.20
C ARG A 168 31.58 -25.93 -24.40
N LEU A 169 30.90 -26.20 -25.52
CA LEU A 169 30.34 -27.51 -25.82
C LEU A 169 31.37 -28.45 -26.46
N GLY A 170 32.45 -27.90 -27.04
CA GLY A 170 33.52 -28.66 -27.68
C GLY A 170 33.02 -29.38 -28.94
N GLY A 171 32.30 -28.65 -29.81
CA GLY A 171 31.75 -29.19 -31.06
C GLY A 171 31.20 -28.10 -31.98
N VAL A 172 30.85 -28.50 -33.19
CA VAL A 172 30.25 -27.63 -34.21
C VAL A 172 28.75 -27.47 -33.93
N VAL A 173 28.30 -26.23 -33.79
CA VAL A 173 26.90 -25.88 -33.47
C VAL A 173 26.14 -25.27 -34.65
N GLY A 174 26.86 -24.87 -35.69
CA GLY A 174 26.29 -24.35 -36.93
C GLY A 174 27.31 -24.23 -38.07
N MET A 175 26.85 -23.76 -39.22
CA MET A 175 27.67 -23.47 -40.41
C MET A 175 27.48 -22.01 -40.83
N ILE A 176 28.56 -21.31 -41.16
CA ILE A 176 28.53 -19.90 -41.59
C ILE A 176 27.91 -19.79 -42.98
N MET A 177 26.89 -18.94 -43.11
CA MET A 177 26.15 -18.73 -44.35
C MET A 177 26.62 -17.47 -45.05
N GLU A 178 26.52 -16.35 -44.36
CA GLU A 178 26.77 -15.02 -44.92
C GLU A 178 27.48 -14.15 -43.89
N ALA A 179 28.40 -13.32 -44.39
CA ALA A 179 29.08 -12.32 -43.60
C ALA A 179 28.69 -10.93 -44.13
N GLU A 180 28.31 -10.02 -43.24
CA GLU A 180 27.93 -8.67 -43.63
C GLU A 180 29.20 -7.80 -43.72
N ALA A 181 29.66 -7.50 -44.94
CA ALA A 181 30.95 -6.86 -45.17
C ALA A 181 31.12 -5.47 -44.52
N ALA A 182 30.03 -4.80 -44.15
CA ALA A 182 30.03 -3.49 -43.50
C ALA A 182 30.07 -3.57 -41.96
N THR A 183 29.80 -4.74 -41.36
CA THR A 183 29.69 -4.93 -39.92
C THR A 183 30.60 -6.09 -39.46
N ARG A 184 30.75 -6.29 -38.15
CA ARG A 184 31.42 -7.48 -37.60
C ARG A 184 30.45 -8.63 -37.37
N ALA A 185 29.26 -8.54 -37.97
CA ALA A 185 28.22 -9.53 -37.86
C ALA A 185 28.27 -10.52 -39.03
N ALA A 186 27.99 -11.77 -38.71
CA ALA A 186 27.74 -12.83 -39.68
C ALA A 186 26.57 -13.68 -39.22
N PHE A 187 26.09 -14.56 -40.09
CA PHE A 187 24.97 -15.43 -39.84
C PHE A 187 25.39 -16.89 -40.01
N MET A 188 24.89 -17.74 -39.11
CA MET A 188 25.06 -19.17 -39.20
C MET A 188 23.72 -19.90 -39.27
N SER A 189 23.70 -21.03 -39.98
CA SER A 189 22.62 -22.00 -39.94
C SER A 189 22.92 -23.03 -38.84
N PRO A 190 22.07 -23.16 -37.81
CA PRO A 190 22.27 -24.14 -36.74
C PRO A 190 22.32 -25.58 -37.28
N VAL A 191 23.05 -26.47 -36.60
CA VAL A 191 23.17 -27.90 -36.98
C VAL A 191 21.80 -28.58 -37.11
N GLY A 192 20.81 -28.20 -36.29
CA GLY A 192 19.43 -28.70 -36.42
C GLY A 192 18.77 -28.35 -37.76
N VAL A 193 19.06 -27.18 -38.32
CA VAL A 193 18.58 -26.77 -39.64
C VAL A 193 19.32 -27.53 -40.75
N LEU A 194 20.65 -27.72 -40.60
CA LEU A 194 21.44 -28.52 -41.55
C LEU A 194 20.97 -29.98 -41.62
N ALA A 195 20.52 -30.53 -40.50
CA ALA A 195 19.95 -31.88 -40.42
C ALA A 195 18.66 -32.02 -41.23
N ALA A 196 17.84 -30.97 -41.28
CA ALA A 196 16.63 -30.96 -42.10
C ALA A 196 16.97 -31.01 -43.60
N SER A 197 18.07 -30.37 -44.03
CA SER A 197 18.57 -30.40 -45.40
C SER A 197 19.21 -31.73 -45.79
N TYR A 198 19.77 -32.46 -44.83
CA TYR A 198 20.37 -33.78 -45.04
C TYR A 198 20.00 -34.73 -43.90
N PRO A 199 18.86 -35.45 -43.98
CA PRO A 199 18.34 -36.27 -42.88
C PRO A 199 19.30 -37.35 -42.37
N LYS A 200 20.23 -37.84 -43.20
CA LYS A 200 21.29 -38.78 -42.79
C LYS A 200 22.26 -38.20 -41.75
N LEU A 201 22.27 -36.87 -41.56
CA LEU A 201 23.01 -36.19 -40.50
C LEU A 201 22.37 -36.41 -39.13
N ALA A 202 21.04 -36.61 -39.07
CA ALA A 202 20.30 -36.65 -37.80
C ALA A 202 20.82 -37.73 -36.84
N GLU A 203 21.21 -38.89 -37.37
CA GLU A 203 21.78 -40.01 -36.59
C GLU A 203 23.17 -39.72 -36.01
N LYS A 204 23.82 -38.65 -36.47
CA LYS A 204 25.19 -38.26 -36.15
C LYS A 204 25.25 -37.04 -35.23
N ILE A 205 24.12 -36.39 -34.97
CA ILE A 205 24.04 -35.20 -34.13
C ILE A 205 23.96 -35.62 -32.66
N GLU A 206 24.92 -35.15 -31.87
CA GLU A 206 24.79 -35.18 -30.43
C GLU A 206 23.77 -34.11 -30.04
N GLN A 207 22.55 -34.53 -29.73
CA GLN A 207 21.60 -33.67 -29.06
C GLN A 207 22.07 -33.48 -27.63
N ILE A 208 22.78 -32.37 -27.40
CA ILE A 208 22.95 -31.85 -26.05
C ILE A 208 21.65 -31.10 -25.74
N ILE A 209 20.61 -31.90 -25.45
CA ILE A 209 19.64 -31.48 -24.46
C ILE A 209 20.46 -31.47 -23.19
N THR A 210 21.10 -30.36 -22.86
CA THR A 210 21.59 -30.18 -21.50
C THR A 210 20.36 -30.48 -20.65
N PRO A 211 20.33 -31.55 -19.84
CA PRO A 211 19.32 -31.60 -18.82
C PRO A 211 19.69 -30.40 -17.97
N VAL A 212 18.96 -29.30 -18.13
CA VAL A 212 18.77 -28.43 -17.00
C VAL A 212 18.25 -29.41 -15.97
N SER A 213 19.09 -29.73 -14.98
CA SER A 213 18.61 -30.49 -13.85
C SER A 213 17.34 -29.76 -13.41
N ASP A 214 16.18 -30.40 -13.58
CA ASP A 214 14.92 -29.82 -13.11
C ASP A 214 15.06 -29.56 -11.60
N ALA A 215 15.93 -30.32 -10.91
CA ALA A 215 16.31 -30.02 -9.54
C ALA A 215 17.16 -28.73 -9.46
N PRO A 216 16.79 -27.78 -8.59
CA PRO A 216 17.56 -26.58 -8.28
C PRO A 216 19.02 -26.89 -7.88
N ALA A 217 19.99 -26.22 -8.49
CA ALA A 217 21.40 -26.36 -8.12
C ALA A 217 21.65 -25.71 -6.74
N PRO A 218 22.45 -26.30 -5.84
CA PRO A 218 22.68 -25.74 -4.50
C PRO A 218 23.40 -24.38 -4.55
N GLY A 219 23.21 -23.58 -3.50
CA GLY A 219 23.83 -22.26 -3.32
C GLY A 219 22.95 -21.35 -2.46
N GLU A 220 23.46 -20.17 -2.14
CA GLU A 220 22.71 -19.15 -1.40
C GLU A 220 21.96 -18.20 -2.35
N PRO A 221 20.75 -17.75 -1.98
CA PRO A 221 20.00 -16.81 -2.80
C PRO A 221 20.68 -15.43 -2.77
N PRO A 222 20.81 -14.76 -3.94
CA PRO A 222 21.35 -13.40 -4.00
C PRO A 222 20.33 -12.33 -3.58
N PHE A 223 19.08 -12.73 -3.34
CA PHE A 223 17.96 -11.86 -2.99
C PHE A 223 17.47 -12.16 -1.57
N LYS A 224 17.10 -11.12 -0.83
CA LYS A 224 16.80 -11.21 0.61
C LYS A 224 15.30 -11.40 0.91
N GLY A 225 14.47 -11.47 -0.13
CA GLY A 225 13.02 -11.51 0.03
C GLY A 225 12.51 -10.23 0.69
N MET A 226 11.69 -10.39 1.73
CA MET A 226 11.15 -9.28 2.52
C MET A 226 12.15 -8.64 3.49
N LEU A 227 13.36 -9.18 3.62
CA LEU A 227 14.41 -8.58 4.45
C LEU A 227 15.10 -7.43 3.72
N TYR A 228 15.49 -6.40 4.48
CA TYR A 228 16.44 -5.41 3.99
C TYR A 228 17.86 -6.02 3.86
N PHE A 229 18.70 -5.39 3.06
CA PHE A 229 20.12 -5.73 2.99
C PHE A 229 20.83 -5.10 4.18
N ASP A 230 21.52 -5.90 4.99
CA ASP A 230 22.30 -5.40 6.13
C ASP A 230 23.77 -5.15 5.72
N VAL A 231 24.59 -4.63 6.63
CA VAL A 231 26.01 -4.27 6.38
C VAL A 231 26.80 -5.43 5.78
N GLN A 232 26.53 -6.66 6.22
CA GLN A 232 27.17 -7.88 5.72
C GLN A 232 26.73 -8.27 4.30
N ASP A 233 25.56 -7.81 3.86
CA ASP A 233 25.00 -8.08 2.54
C ASP A 233 25.46 -7.05 1.50
N ALA A 234 26.35 -6.12 1.85
CA ALA A 234 26.90 -5.10 0.95
C ALA A 234 27.41 -5.65 -0.40
N PRO A 235 28.07 -6.83 -0.46
CA PRO A 235 28.48 -7.42 -1.74
C PRO A 235 27.33 -7.81 -2.66
N LEU A 236 26.08 -7.84 -2.18
CA LEU A 236 24.88 -8.16 -2.93
C LEU A 236 24.00 -6.92 -3.20
N PHE A 237 24.41 -5.75 -2.73
CA PHE A 237 23.63 -4.51 -2.82
C PHE A 237 24.07 -3.66 -4.03
N PHE A 238 23.23 -3.65 -5.07
CA PHE A 238 23.51 -2.99 -6.36
C PHE A 238 22.40 -2.03 -6.77
N GLY A 239 22.69 -1.14 -7.74
CA GLY A 239 21.73 -0.18 -8.31
C GLY A 239 21.57 1.11 -7.51
N ARG A 240 22.33 1.31 -6.44
CA ARG A 240 22.32 2.52 -5.61
C ARG A 240 23.71 3.12 -5.41
N GLU A 241 24.66 2.77 -6.27
CA GLU A 241 26.07 3.16 -6.16
C GLU A 241 26.24 4.68 -6.21
N THR A 242 25.67 5.33 -7.23
CA THR A 242 25.73 6.79 -7.41
C THR A 242 25.12 7.54 -6.23
N LEU A 243 23.94 7.10 -5.77
CA LEU A 243 23.27 7.71 -4.63
C LEU A 243 24.06 7.49 -3.33
N THR A 244 24.60 6.30 -3.12
CA THR A 244 25.43 5.98 -1.95
C THR A 244 26.67 6.86 -1.91
N GLU A 245 27.35 7.05 -3.05
CA GLU A 245 28.52 7.92 -3.14
C GLU A 245 28.16 9.38 -2.83
N GLU A 246 27.05 9.88 -3.38
CA GLU A 246 26.57 11.24 -3.11
C GLU A 246 26.30 11.45 -1.61
N LEU A 247 25.58 10.53 -0.97
CA LEU A 247 25.26 10.61 0.47
C LEU A 247 26.53 10.48 1.34
N ALA A 248 27.47 9.62 0.96
CA ALA A 248 28.75 9.47 1.66
C ALA A 248 29.64 10.72 1.52
N GLN A 249 29.52 11.47 0.43
CA GLN A 249 30.21 12.77 0.28
C GLN A 249 29.61 13.84 1.19
N ARG A 250 28.29 13.86 1.38
CA ARG A 250 27.61 14.81 2.29
C ARG A 250 28.00 14.60 3.76
N LEU A 251 28.33 13.36 4.15
CA LEU A 251 28.79 12.97 5.50
C LEU A 251 30.32 13.05 5.72
N SER A 252 31.04 13.77 4.85
CA SER A 252 32.51 13.89 4.94
C SER A 252 32.99 14.86 6.03
N GLN A 253 34.28 14.82 6.37
CA GLN A 253 34.92 15.77 7.30
C GLN A 253 34.78 17.25 6.90
N ASP A 254 34.57 17.52 5.60
CA ASP A 254 34.30 18.86 5.05
C ASP A 254 32.79 19.15 4.86
N GLY A 255 31.93 18.17 5.16
CA GLY A 255 30.48 18.20 4.99
C GLY A 255 29.72 18.39 6.30
N SER A 256 28.59 17.70 6.45
CA SER A 256 27.77 17.73 7.67
C SER A 256 27.97 16.48 8.51
N ASN A 257 27.92 16.62 9.83
CA ASN A 257 27.84 15.47 10.75
C ASN A 257 26.42 14.92 10.89
N PHE A 258 25.45 15.44 10.13
CA PHE A 258 24.08 15.00 10.18
C PHE A 258 23.52 14.82 8.76
N LEU A 259 22.82 13.71 8.53
CA LEU A 259 22.09 13.42 7.30
C LEU A 259 20.76 12.74 7.62
N ALA A 260 19.66 13.20 7.03
CA ALA A 260 18.38 12.49 7.09
C ALA A 260 18.01 11.94 5.71
N ILE A 261 17.86 10.62 5.61
CA ILE A 261 17.39 9.91 4.41
C ILE A 261 15.88 9.80 4.50
N VAL A 262 15.16 10.57 3.68
CA VAL A 262 13.69 10.66 3.69
C VAL A 262 13.13 9.96 2.46
N GLY A 263 12.04 9.21 2.60
CA GLY A 263 11.35 8.62 1.46
C GLY A 263 10.17 7.73 1.84
N ALA A 264 9.37 7.34 0.84
CA ALA A 264 8.19 6.50 1.04
C ALA A 264 8.52 5.13 1.70
N SER A 265 7.51 4.46 2.26
CA SER A 265 7.67 3.08 2.75
C SER A 265 8.11 2.16 1.61
N GLY A 266 8.98 1.19 1.90
CA GLY A 266 9.50 0.25 0.89
C GLY A 266 10.46 0.86 -0.16
N SER A 267 10.90 2.11 -0.04
CA SER A 267 11.84 2.73 -1.01
C SER A 267 13.30 2.28 -0.89
N GLY A 268 13.61 1.42 0.10
CA GLY A 268 14.94 0.87 0.34
C GLY A 268 15.83 1.70 1.28
N LYS A 269 15.27 2.59 2.11
CA LYS A 269 16.02 3.44 3.06
C LYS A 269 16.96 2.65 3.98
N SER A 270 16.44 1.61 4.62
CA SER A 270 17.23 0.78 5.56
C SER A 270 18.35 0.03 4.84
N SER A 271 18.08 -0.57 3.67
CA SER A 271 19.11 -1.19 2.82
C SER A 271 20.17 -0.18 2.37
N LEU A 272 19.76 1.03 1.97
CA LEU A 272 20.68 2.09 1.55
C LEU A 272 21.57 2.54 2.71
N ALA A 273 21.00 2.76 3.90
CA ALA A 273 21.76 3.16 5.07
C ALA A 273 22.74 2.06 5.52
N ARG A 274 22.28 0.80 5.58
CA ARG A 274 23.05 -0.31 6.14
C ARG A 274 23.99 -0.98 5.15
N ALA A 275 23.51 -1.41 3.99
CA ALA A 275 24.33 -2.11 2.99
C ALA A 275 25.03 -1.18 1.99
N GLY A 276 24.56 0.06 1.84
CA GLY A 276 25.22 1.07 1.01
C GLY A 276 26.15 1.97 1.83
N LEU A 277 25.56 2.82 2.66
CA LEU A 277 26.23 3.98 3.25
C LEU A 277 27.24 3.60 4.33
N ILE A 278 26.91 2.68 5.25
CA ILE A 278 27.86 2.22 6.28
C ILE A 278 29.13 1.64 5.61
N PRO A 279 29.07 0.63 4.72
CA PRO A 279 30.24 0.10 4.02
C PRO A 279 31.03 1.16 3.26
N ALA A 280 30.35 2.07 2.55
CA ALA A 280 31.00 3.15 1.80
C ALA A 280 31.80 4.09 2.72
N ILE A 281 31.23 4.49 3.86
CA ILE A 281 31.91 5.34 4.85
C ILE A 281 33.07 4.59 5.50
N MET A 282 32.87 3.34 5.93
CA MET A 282 33.93 2.54 6.56
C MET A 282 35.10 2.28 5.60
N ALA A 283 34.83 2.09 4.31
CA ALA A 283 35.86 1.95 3.28
C ALA A 283 36.62 3.28 3.03
N LYS A 284 35.90 4.40 3.03
CA LYS A 284 36.46 5.74 2.80
C LYS A 284 37.25 6.26 4.00
N TYR A 285 36.84 5.91 5.22
CA TYR A 285 37.44 6.38 6.48
C TYR A 285 37.87 5.21 7.38
N PRO A 286 39.04 4.61 7.13
CA PRO A 286 39.55 3.51 7.93
C PRO A 286 39.66 3.86 9.42
N GLY A 287 39.21 2.94 10.28
CA GLY A 287 39.24 3.08 11.73
C GLY A 287 38.00 3.75 12.33
N TRP A 288 37.12 4.35 11.52
CA TRP A 288 35.79 4.73 11.99
C TRP A 288 35.03 3.48 12.46
N ILE A 289 34.14 3.67 13.43
CA ILE A 289 33.24 2.64 13.92
C ILE A 289 31.80 3.06 13.70
N TYR A 290 30.88 2.10 13.62
CA TYR A 290 29.46 2.38 13.48
C TYR A 290 28.61 1.73 14.57
N ARG A 291 27.43 2.30 14.76
CA ARG A 291 26.32 1.74 15.53
C ARG A 291 25.02 1.97 14.78
N VAL A 292 24.13 0.98 14.83
CA VAL A 292 22.78 1.07 14.28
C VAL A 292 21.80 0.91 15.43
N ILE A 293 20.82 1.80 15.50
CA ILE A 293 19.72 1.74 16.46
C ILE A 293 18.39 1.92 15.73
N THR A 294 17.35 1.33 16.28
CA THR A 294 15.96 1.63 15.92
C THR A 294 15.25 2.08 17.19
N PRO A 295 14.62 3.28 17.21
CA PRO A 295 13.89 3.75 18.39
C PRO A 295 12.85 2.70 18.84
N THR A 296 12.68 2.56 20.16
CA THR A 296 11.70 1.62 20.76
C THR A 296 10.71 2.39 21.64
N THR A 297 9.91 1.69 22.44
CA THR A 297 9.10 2.32 23.51
C THR A 297 9.94 3.14 24.50
N HIS A 298 11.22 2.76 24.69
CA HIS A 298 12.21 3.43 25.54
C HIS A 298 13.48 3.78 24.73
N PRO A 299 13.45 4.85 23.91
CA PRO A 299 14.53 5.17 22.99
C PRO A 299 15.85 5.55 23.68
N LEU A 300 15.82 6.13 24.90
CA LEU A 300 17.05 6.43 25.64
C LEU A 300 17.73 5.16 26.15
N GLN A 301 16.93 4.18 26.58
CA GLN A 301 17.42 2.87 26.98
C GLN A 301 18.11 2.15 25.81
N GLU A 302 17.46 2.11 24.65
CA GLU A 302 18.03 1.45 23.46
C GLU A 302 19.34 2.10 23.02
N LEU A 303 19.40 3.43 23.02
CA LEU A 303 20.62 4.19 22.73
C LEU A 303 21.74 3.86 23.71
N ALA A 304 21.45 3.86 25.02
CA ALA A 304 22.43 3.57 26.05
C ALA A 304 22.96 2.13 25.96
N VAL A 305 22.07 1.15 25.77
CA VAL A 305 22.43 -0.27 25.61
C VAL A 305 23.30 -0.46 24.38
N THR A 306 22.93 0.11 23.23
CA THR A 306 23.71 -0.04 21.99
C THR A 306 25.12 0.57 22.09
N LEU A 307 25.24 1.73 22.76
CA LEU A 307 26.53 2.39 22.97
C LEU A 307 27.41 1.67 24.00
N THR A 308 26.79 0.94 24.93
CA THR A 308 27.49 0.21 26.00
C THR A 308 27.58 -1.29 25.76
N ALA A 309 27.14 -1.81 24.62
CA ALA A 309 27.14 -3.23 24.30
C ALA A 309 28.52 -3.91 24.45
N ASP A 310 29.62 -3.17 24.24
CA ASP A 310 31.00 -3.68 24.40
C ASP A 310 31.50 -3.63 25.86
N VAL A 311 30.70 -3.09 26.78
CA VAL A 311 30.99 -2.96 28.20
C VAL A 311 30.06 -3.90 28.94
N GLU A 312 30.60 -5.00 29.50
CA GLU A 312 29.85 -5.94 30.35
C GLU A 312 29.47 -5.32 31.71
N SER A 313 28.67 -4.25 31.71
CA SER A 313 28.24 -3.54 32.90
C SER A 313 26.84 -2.96 32.74
N VAL A 314 25.87 -3.60 33.39
CA VAL A 314 24.49 -3.11 33.49
C VAL A 314 24.46 -1.71 34.12
N THR A 315 25.32 -1.45 35.12
CA THR A 315 25.41 -0.15 35.79
C THR A 315 25.84 0.98 34.83
N ALA A 316 26.73 0.69 33.87
CA ALA A 316 27.14 1.69 32.89
C ALA A 316 25.99 2.08 31.95
N ALA A 317 25.18 1.10 31.54
CA ALA A 317 23.98 1.36 30.75
C ALA A 317 22.97 2.19 31.55
N THR A 318 22.64 1.81 32.79
CA THR A 318 21.67 2.54 33.62
C THR A 318 22.09 3.98 33.90
N THR A 319 23.37 4.22 34.23
CA THR A 319 23.86 5.58 34.45
C THR A 319 23.78 6.43 33.18
N LEU A 320 24.08 5.83 32.01
CA LEU A 320 23.96 6.56 30.75
C LEU A 320 22.50 6.89 30.41
N ILE A 321 21.54 6.04 30.76
CA ILE A 321 20.10 6.33 30.59
C ILE A 321 19.71 7.58 31.39
N ASP A 322 20.07 7.61 32.68
CA ASP A 322 19.78 8.75 33.56
C ASP A 322 20.45 10.04 33.06
N ASP A 323 21.73 9.94 32.65
CA ASP A 323 22.49 11.06 32.10
C ASP A 323 21.87 11.59 30.80
N LEU A 324 21.42 10.71 29.89
CA LEU A 324 20.78 11.08 28.63
C LEU A 324 19.43 11.78 28.87
N ALA A 325 18.67 11.36 29.89
CA ALA A 325 17.42 12.00 30.26
C ALA A 325 17.63 13.41 30.85
N ALA A 326 18.75 13.61 31.57
CA ALA A 326 19.02 14.84 32.31
C ALA A 326 19.80 15.93 31.52
N ASP A 327 20.73 15.53 30.64
CA ASP A 327 21.62 16.46 29.93
C ASP A 327 21.77 16.08 28.45
N PRO A 328 21.41 16.96 27.50
CA PRO A 328 21.55 16.68 26.06
C PRO A 328 23.01 16.54 25.60
N ARG A 329 24.00 16.87 26.43
CA ARG A 329 25.44 16.63 26.12
C ARG A 329 25.88 15.21 26.43
N SER A 330 25.05 14.42 27.09
CA SER A 330 25.42 13.10 27.59
C SER A 330 25.78 12.14 26.47
N LEU A 331 25.11 12.20 25.31
CA LEU A 331 25.48 11.41 24.15
C LEU A 331 26.89 11.76 23.63
N ASP A 332 27.21 13.06 23.50
CA ASP A 332 28.53 13.51 23.05
C ASP A 332 29.64 13.07 24.02
N ILE A 333 29.42 13.26 25.32
CA ILE A 333 30.37 12.87 26.37
C ILE A 333 30.54 11.35 26.42
N GLY A 334 29.43 10.60 26.38
CA GLY A 334 29.42 9.14 26.40
C GLY A 334 30.16 8.57 25.19
N THR A 335 29.85 9.07 23.99
CA THR A 335 30.49 8.63 22.75
C THR A 335 31.96 9.02 22.70
N SER A 336 32.33 10.23 23.15
CA SER A 336 33.73 10.65 23.26
C SER A 336 34.55 9.77 24.19
N ARG A 337 33.97 9.31 25.31
CA ARG A 337 34.62 8.34 26.22
C ARG A 337 34.74 6.97 25.56
N PHE A 338 33.69 6.53 24.88
CA PHE A 338 33.68 5.25 24.16
C PHE A 338 34.73 5.19 23.05
N LEU A 339 34.78 6.21 22.19
CA LEU A 339 35.78 6.35 21.12
C LEU A 339 37.21 6.33 21.65
N LYS A 340 37.47 7.03 22.77
CA LYS A 340 38.78 7.00 23.45
C LYS A 340 39.15 5.58 23.93
N ARG A 341 38.19 4.81 24.45
CA ARG A 341 38.43 3.42 24.89
C ARG A 341 38.69 2.47 23.73
N GLN A 342 37.93 2.62 22.65
CA GLN A 342 38.07 1.81 21.43
C GLN A 342 39.24 2.26 20.54
N ASN A 343 39.96 3.33 20.91
CA ASN A 343 40.98 3.96 20.09
C ASN A 343 40.49 4.28 18.66
N ALA A 344 39.21 4.67 18.55
CA ALA A 344 38.56 5.01 17.29
C ALA A 344 38.49 6.54 17.15
N PRO A 345 38.76 7.10 15.96
CA PRO A 345 38.76 8.54 15.74
C PRO A 345 37.35 9.14 15.67
N HIS A 346 36.36 8.36 15.22
CA HIS A 346 35.01 8.84 14.91
C HIS A 346 33.96 7.73 14.96
N MET A 347 32.72 8.07 15.28
CA MET A 347 31.56 7.16 15.24
C MET A 347 30.52 7.61 14.21
N LEU A 348 30.03 6.66 13.40
CA LEU A 348 28.81 6.80 12.62
C LEU A 348 27.63 6.15 13.38
N LEU A 349 26.67 6.95 13.81
CA LEU A 349 25.44 6.46 14.43
C LEU A 349 24.29 6.51 13.42
N VAL A 350 23.77 5.35 13.03
CA VAL A 350 22.61 5.23 12.17
C VAL A 350 21.38 4.98 13.04
N VAL A 351 20.41 5.89 12.98
CA VAL A 351 19.08 5.73 13.57
C VAL A 351 18.12 5.34 12.45
N ASP A 352 17.94 4.04 12.30
CA ASP A 352 17.08 3.45 11.27
C ASP A 352 15.63 3.40 11.78
N GLN A 353 14.67 3.61 10.88
CA GLN A 353 13.24 3.76 11.18
C GLN A 353 12.96 4.81 12.27
N PHE A 354 13.39 6.05 12.06
CA PHE A 354 13.23 7.14 13.04
C PHE A 354 11.78 7.42 13.40
N GLU A 355 10.83 7.14 12.49
CA GLU A 355 9.39 7.20 12.74
C GLU A 355 8.94 6.41 13.98
N GLU A 356 9.67 5.35 14.36
CA GLU A 356 9.36 4.54 15.54
C GLU A 356 9.41 5.33 16.85
N LEU A 357 10.13 6.45 16.86
CA LEU A 357 10.13 7.39 17.97
C LEU A 357 8.72 7.97 18.25
N PHE A 358 7.91 8.14 17.20
CA PHE A 358 6.58 8.75 17.29
C PHE A 358 5.47 7.70 17.45
N THR A 359 5.66 6.50 16.92
CA THR A 359 4.67 5.41 17.00
C THR A 359 4.81 4.62 18.31
N ALA A 360 6.02 4.24 18.70
CA ALA A 360 6.28 3.32 19.81
C ALA A 360 6.44 4.03 21.17
N CYS A 361 7.32 5.03 21.28
CA CYS A 361 7.54 5.75 22.55
C CYS A 361 6.37 6.69 22.83
N LYS A 362 5.67 6.59 23.97
CA LYS A 362 4.55 7.51 24.30
C LYS A 362 4.98 8.73 25.15
N ASP A 363 6.13 8.64 25.82
CA ASP A 363 6.64 9.72 26.69
C ASP A 363 7.23 10.88 25.86
N LEU A 364 6.56 12.03 25.89
CA LEU A 364 6.98 13.24 25.16
C LEU A 364 8.32 13.80 25.65
N SER A 365 8.62 13.66 26.94
CA SER A 365 9.87 14.12 27.54
C SER A 365 11.03 13.24 27.09
N GLU A 366 10.82 11.92 27.07
CA GLU A 366 11.83 10.96 26.58
C GLU A 366 12.12 11.17 25.09
N ARG A 367 11.09 11.36 24.26
CA ARG A 367 11.25 11.71 22.83
C ARG A 367 12.10 12.96 22.64
N LYS A 368 11.80 14.02 23.39
CA LYS A 368 12.52 15.29 23.32
C LYS A 368 13.99 15.11 23.75
N ALA A 369 14.24 14.42 24.86
CA ALA A 369 15.59 14.15 25.34
C ALA A 369 16.42 13.35 24.33
N PHE A 370 15.82 12.35 23.66
CA PHE A 370 16.48 11.58 22.61
C PHE A 370 16.89 12.48 21.43
N ILE A 371 15.96 13.30 20.91
CA ILE A 371 16.23 14.23 19.81
C ILE A 371 17.32 15.23 20.18
N ASP A 372 17.23 15.84 21.36
CA ASP A 372 18.18 16.87 21.80
C ASP A 372 19.59 16.29 21.95
N ASN A 373 19.72 15.05 22.45
CA ASN A 373 21.00 14.36 22.55
C ASN A 373 21.64 14.14 21.16
N LEU A 374 20.87 13.64 20.18
CA LEU A 374 21.35 13.44 18.82
C LEU A 374 21.87 14.74 18.22
N LEU A 375 21.05 15.79 18.23
CA LEU A 375 21.38 17.09 17.61
C LEU A 375 22.52 17.79 18.33
N LYS A 376 22.63 17.63 19.65
CA LYS A 376 23.74 18.20 20.42
C LYS A 376 25.07 17.51 20.10
N ALA A 377 25.06 16.19 19.92
CA ALA A 377 26.26 15.43 19.57
C ALA A 377 26.85 15.82 18.20
N VAL A 378 26.02 16.17 17.22
CA VAL A 378 26.50 16.58 15.89
C VAL A 378 26.83 18.08 15.80
N GLY A 379 26.51 18.87 16.83
CA GLY A 379 26.91 20.28 16.92
C GLY A 379 26.12 21.25 16.02
N VAL A 380 24.89 20.89 15.60
CA VAL A 380 24.06 21.61 14.61
C VAL A 380 23.75 23.09 14.96
N HIS A 381 24.10 23.58 16.15
CA HIS A 381 23.86 24.97 16.59
C HIS A 381 25.08 25.74 17.14
N GLN A 382 26.32 25.32 16.88
CA GLN A 382 27.47 26.13 17.30
C GLN A 382 27.82 27.22 16.27
N ASN A 383 27.19 28.38 16.40
CA ASN A 383 27.73 29.68 15.95
C ASN A 383 28.87 30.17 16.87
N SER A 384 29.73 29.26 17.38
CA SER A 384 30.76 29.60 18.36
C SER A 384 32.09 28.98 17.99
N GLU A 385 33.13 29.80 18.09
CA GLU A 385 34.58 29.66 17.90
C GLU A 385 35.26 28.42 18.57
N SER A 386 34.57 27.30 18.74
CA SER A 386 35.17 26.04 19.18
C SER A 386 35.68 25.26 17.96
N THR A 387 37.00 25.08 17.92
CA THR A 387 37.76 24.42 16.85
C THR A 387 37.77 22.89 16.94
N GLU A 388 36.98 22.29 17.83
CA GLU A 388 36.88 20.83 17.94
C GLU A 388 35.79 20.31 17.00
N THR A 389 36.21 19.57 15.97
CA THR A 389 35.30 18.83 15.08
C THR A 389 34.54 17.78 15.90
N SER A 390 33.21 17.73 15.76
CA SER A 390 32.41 16.66 16.38
C SER A 390 32.93 15.31 15.90
N LYS A 391 33.00 14.33 16.83
CA LYS A 391 33.49 12.98 16.59
C LYS A 391 32.36 11.98 16.29
N VAL A 392 31.15 12.50 16.12
CA VAL A 392 29.95 11.71 15.87
C VAL A 392 29.27 12.25 14.63
N SER A 393 29.01 11.36 13.67
CA SER A 393 28.14 11.64 12.54
C SER A 393 26.86 10.81 12.69
N ILE A 394 25.71 11.41 12.43
CA ILE A 394 24.40 10.79 12.59
C ILE A 394 23.70 10.69 11.24
N VAL A 395 23.17 9.50 10.95
CA VAL A 395 22.26 9.27 9.83
C VAL A 395 20.92 8.85 10.37
N LEU A 396 19.86 9.56 10.01
CA LEU A 396 18.49 9.13 10.30
C LEU A 396 17.86 8.59 9.02
N THR A 397 17.08 7.52 9.09
CA THR A 397 16.12 7.20 8.03
C THR A 397 14.72 7.54 8.50
N LEU A 398 13.93 8.24 7.68
CA LEU A 398 12.60 8.71 8.06
C LEU A 398 11.61 8.46 6.91
N ARG A 399 10.41 7.98 7.23
CA ARG A 399 9.32 7.97 6.25
C ARG A 399 8.75 9.38 6.01
N ALA A 400 8.45 9.68 4.75
CA ALA A 400 8.00 11.01 4.33
C ALA A 400 6.67 11.46 4.99
N ASP A 401 5.76 10.53 5.28
CA ASP A 401 4.49 10.77 5.97
C ASP A 401 4.67 11.15 7.45
N PHE A 402 5.80 10.80 8.08
CA PHE A 402 6.11 11.17 9.46
C PHE A 402 6.79 12.54 9.60
N TYR A 403 7.04 13.26 8.51
CA TYR A 403 7.72 14.57 8.52
C TYR A 403 6.99 15.60 9.41
N HIS A 404 5.66 15.54 9.47
CA HIS A 404 4.84 16.46 10.25
C HIS A 404 5.07 16.34 11.77
N HIS A 405 5.41 15.15 12.28
CA HIS A 405 5.77 14.96 13.69
C HIS A 405 7.11 15.62 14.02
N CYS A 406 8.08 15.59 13.09
CA CYS A 406 9.36 16.25 13.27
C CYS A 406 9.24 17.78 13.33
N ALA A 407 8.21 18.36 12.69
CA ALA A 407 7.97 19.81 12.69
C ALA A 407 7.65 20.39 14.08
N GLN A 408 7.25 19.55 15.04
CA GLN A 408 6.99 19.93 16.43
C GLN A 408 8.28 20.21 17.23
N TYR A 409 9.44 19.89 16.68
CA TYR A 409 10.75 20.04 17.32
C TYR A 409 11.63 21.01 16.52
N ASP A 410 11.78 22.24 16.99
CA ASP A 410 12.43 23.32 16.22
C ASP A 410 13.83 22.98 15.69
N ASN A 411 14.69 22.42 16.54
CA ASN A 411 16.06 22.07 16.15
C ASN A 411 16.09 20.90 15.15
N LEU A 412 15.19 19.93 15.29
CA LEU A 412 15.08 18.81 14.35
C LEU A 412 14.55 19.28 13.00
N ARG A 413 13.51 20.12 13.02
CA ARG A 413 12.97 20.77 11.82
C ARG A 413 14.06 21.53 11.06
N ALA A 414 14.84 22.36 11.75
CA ALA A 414 15.93 23.12 11.14
C ALA A 414 17.03 22.21 10.58
N ALA A 415 17.36 21.12 11.28
CA ALA A 415 18.32 20.13 10.79
C ALA A 415 17.81 19.41 9.53
N LEU A 416 16.55 18.97 9.52
CA LEU A 416 15.93 18.30 8.37
C LEU A 416 15.83 19.22 7.16
N GLU A 417 15.51 20.50 7.35
CA GLU A 417 15.42 21.48 6.25
C GLU A 417 16.72 21.57 5.45
N ILE A 418 17.87 21.54 6.13
CA ILE A 418 19.19 21.76 5.51
C ILE A 418 19.84 20.43 5.08
N TYR A 419 19.70 19.39 5.90
CA TYR A 419 20.54 18.19 5.82
C TYR A 419 19.77 16.92 5.43
N GLN A 420 18.63 17.06 4.75
CA GLN A 420 17.90 15.91 4.21
C GLN A 420 18.33 15.54 2.79
N ALA A 421 18.18 14.26 2.48
CA ALA A 421 18.18 13.73 1.14
C ALA A 421 16.90 12.93 0.93
N TYR A 422 16.04 13.40 0.02
CA TYR A 422 14.84 12.67 -0.37
C TYR A 422 15.19 11.61 -1.41
N ILE A 423 14.90 10.35 -1.14
CA ILE A 423 15.17 9.24 -2.05
C ILE A 423 13.90 8.87 -2.82
N GLY A 424 14.02 8.91 -4.15
CA GLY A 424 12.98 8.46 -5.07
C GLY A 424 13.01 6.96 -5.35
N PRO A 425 12.02 6.47 -6.12
CA PRO A 425 12.07 5.12 -6.67
C PRO A 425 13.35 4.92 -7.49
N MET A 426 13.81 3.67 -7.58
CA MET A 426 14.94 3.31 -8.44
C MET A 426 14.53 3.50 -9.90
N THR A 427 15.46 3.96 -10.74
CA THR A 427 15.21 3.98 -12.20
C THR A 427 15.16 2.55 -12.73
N THR A 428 14.61 2.33 -13.92
CA THR A 428 14.61 1.00 -14.57
C THR A 428 16.02 0.45 -14.76
N ALA A 429 17.02 1.33 -15.00
CA ALA A 429 18.42 0.93 -15.11
C ALA A 429 18.99 0.48 -13.76
N ASP A 430 18.72 1.25 -12.70
CA ASP A 430 19.12 0.91 -11.33
C ASP A 430 18.50 -0.42 -10.87
N LEU A 431 17.19 -0.61 -11.14
CA LEU A 431 16.47 -1.85 -10.83
C LEU A 431 17.07 -3.04 -11.58
N ARG A 432 17.34 -2.89 -12.87
CA ARG A 432 18.00 -3.96 -13.65
C ARG A 432 19.33 -4.34 -13.05
N LEU A 433 20.14 -3.36 -12.63
CA LEU A 433 21.42 -3.62 -11.98
C LEU A 433 21.23 -4.35 -10.65
N ALA A 434 20.26 -3.93 -9.83
CA ALA A 434 19.90 -4.57 -8.57
C ALA A 434 19.42 -6.02 -8.72
N ILE A 435 18.85 -6.37 -9.88
CA ILE A 435 18.40 -7.73 -10.20
C ILE A 435 19.56 -8.59 -10.73
N GLU A 436 20.25 -8.10 -11.77
CA GLU A 436 21.18 -8.92 -12.55
C GLU A 436 22.56 -9.06 -11.89
N ALA A 437 23.07 -7.99 -11.26
CA ALA A 437 24.42 -7.99 -10.70
C ALA A 437 24.62 -9.00 -9.54
N PRO A 438 23.76 -9.06 -8.51
CA PRO A 438 23.98 -9.99 -7.40
C PRO A 438 23.77 -11.46 -7.83
N ALA A 439 22.90 -11.70 -8.81
CA ALA A 439 22.77 -13.01 -9.45
C ALA A 439 24.05 -13.41 -10.18
N ARG A 440 24.56 -12.55 -11.07
CA ARG A 440 25.77 -12.80 -11.86
C ARG A 440 27.00 -13.04 -10.98
N GLN A 441 27.15 -12.28 -9.90
CA GLN A 441 28.28 -12.43 -8.97
C GLN A 441 28.29 -13.80 -8.29
N ASN A 442 27.12 -14.36 -8.01
CA ASN A 442 26.97 -15.69 -7.44
C ASN A 442 26.77 -16.78 -8.50
N GLY A 443 26.94 -16.46 -9.78
CA GLY A 443 26.82 -17.39 -10.91
C GLY A 443 25.39 -17.90 -11.15
N TRP A 444 24.37 -17.10 -10.85
CA TRP A 444 22.97 -17.38 -11.19
C TRP A 444 22.62 -16.70 -12.51
N ASP A 445 21.91 -17.43 -13.37
CA ASP A 445 21.49 -16.94 -14.68
C ASP A 445 19.98 -16.65 -14.68
N PHE A 446 19.54 -15.76 -15.56
CA PHE A 446 18.13 -15.54 -15.85
C PHE A 446 17.80 -16.08 -17.24
N GLU A 447 16.62 -16.69 -17.37
CA GLU A 447 16.03 -16.95 -18.68
C GLU A 447 15.86 -15.62 -19.45
N PRO A 448 16.05 -15.60 -20.79
CA PRO A 448 15.83 -14.40 -21.60
C PRO A 448 14.46 -13.76 -21.32
N GLU A 449 14.41 -12.42 -21.36
CA GLU A 449 13.20 -11.59 -21.15
C GLU A 449 12.60 -11.64 -19.73
N LEU A 450 13.04 -12.54 -18.84
CA LEU A 450 12.51 -12.63 -17.47
C LEU A 450 12.68 -11.30 -16.69
N VAL A 451 13.85 -10.68 -16.79
CA VAL A 451 14.13 -9.40 -16.12
C VAL A 451 13.25 -8.29 -16.70
N ASP A 452 12.98 -8.30 -18.01
CA ASP A 452 12.09 -7.33 -18.66
C ASP A 452 10.65 -7.45 -18.15
N VAL A 453 10.16 -8.70 -17.99
CA VAL A 453 8.85 -8.97 -17.39
C VAL A 453 8.79 -8.47 -15.93
N MET A 454 9.81 -8.75 -15.13
CA MET A 454 9.87 -8.28 -13.73
C MET A 454 9.88 -6.75 -13.63
N LEU A 455 10.63 -6.07 -14.50
CA LEU A 455 10.69 -4.61 -14.53
C LEU A 455 9.35 -3.99 -14.97
N HIS A 456 8.62 -4.65 -15.86
CA HIS A 456 7.29 -4.23 -16.25
C HIS A 456 6.31 -4.34 -15.07
N ASP A 457 6.31 -5.46 -14.35
CA ASP A 457 5.43 -5.71 -13.21
C ASP A 457 5.68 -4.74 -12.03
N VAL A 458 6.88 -4.18 -11.91
CA VAL A 458 7.28 -3.23 -10.85
C VAL A 458 6.80 -1.80 -11.10
N ASN A 459 6.72 -1.36 -12.36
CA ASN A 459 6.49 0.04 -12.70
C ASN A 459 5.16 0.61 -12.20
N ASP A 460 4.18 -0.24 -11.91
CA ASP A 460 2.83 0.14 -11.47
C ASP A 460 2.61 -0.03 -9.95
N GLU A 461 3.65 -0.41 -9.17
CA GLU A 461 3.48 -0.83 -7.76
C GLU A 461 4.03 0.15 -6.70
N PRO A 462 3.18 0.65 -5.78
CA PRO A 462 3.64 1.31 -4.55
C PRO A 462 4.40 0.32 -3.65
N GLY A 463 5.60 0.68 -3.19
CA GLY A 463 6.41 -0.19 -2.32
C GLY A 463 6.98 -1.41 -3.05
N ALA A 464 7.30 -1.27 -4.35
CA ALA A 464 7.67 -2.41 -5.19
C ALA A 464 8.98 -3.14 -4.81
N LEU A 465 9.93 -2.50 -4.12
CA LEU A 465 11.26 -3.11 -3.91
C LEU A 465 11.22 -4.37 -3.01
N PRO A 466 10.57 -4.36 -1.82
CA PRO A 466 10.38 -5.58 -1.04
C PRO A 466 9.66 -6.68 -1.82
N LEU A 467 8.60 -6.33 -2.57
CA LEU A 467 7.83 -7.28 -3.37
C LEU A 467 8.66 -7.91 -4.49
N LEU A 468 9.44 -7.09 -5.21
CA LEU A 468 10.36 -7.56 -6.24
C LEU A 468 11.41 -8.50 -5.64
N SER A 469 12.03 -8.13 -4.52
CA SER A 469 13.03 -8.96 -3.84
C SER A 469 12.42 -10.30 -3.38
N HIS A 470 11.17 -10.30 -2.92
CA HIS A 470 10.42 -11.52 -2.58
C HIS A 470 10.12 -12.38 -3.80
N ALA A 471 9.60 -11.80 -4.89
CA ALA A 471 9.33 -12.52 -6.12
C ALA A 471 10.61 -13.13 -6.71
N LEU A 472 11.74 -12.41 -6.65
CA LEU A 472 13.05 -12.91 -7.06
C LEU A 472 13.54 -14.08 -6.20
N LEU A 473 13.36 -14.02 -4.88
CA LEU A 473 13.70 -15.11 -3.97
C LEU A 473 12.84 -16.35 -4.24
N GLU A 474 11.52 -16.19 -4.42
CA GLU A 474 10.60 -17.30 -4.73
C GLU A 474 10.86 -17.90 -6.11
N THR A 475 11.23 -17.06 -7.10
CA THR A 475 11.68 -17.51 -8.42
C THR A 475 12.99 -18.27 -8.33
N TRP A 476 13.92 -17.81 -7.51
CA TRP A 476 15.17 -18.51 -7.25
C TRP A 476 14.90 -19.87 -6.61
N GLN A 477 13.98 -20.00 -5.66
CA GLN A 477 13.63 -21.30 -5.08
C GLN A 477 13.06 -22.28 -6.12
N ARG A 478 12.35 -21.77 -7.13
CA ARG A 478 11.75 -22.54 -8.25
C ARG A 478 12.64 -22.58 -9.50
N ARG A 479 13.92 -22.22 -9.37
CA ARG A 479 14.89 -22.26 -10.47
C ARG A 479 15.08 -23.67 -11.02
N LYS A 480 15.53 -23.77 -12.26
CA LYS A 480 16.03 -25.03 -12.84
C LYS A 480 17.54 -24.97 -12.93
N GLY A 481 18.24 -25.86 -12.23
CA GLY A 481 19.69 -25.77 -12.07
C GLY A 481 20.10 -24.41 -11.50
N ARG A 482 20.85 -23.63 -12.27
CA ARG A 482 21.32 -22.27 -11.89
C ARG A 482 20.53 -21.14 -12.54
N THR A 483 19.46 -21.47 -13.27
CA THR A 483 18.71 -20.51 -14.08
C THR A 483 17.36 -20.20 -13.44
N LEU A 484 17.12 -18.94 -13.12
CA LEU A 484 15.80 -18.41 -12.78
C LEU A 484 14.96 -18.39 -14.06
N THR A 485 13.79 -19.02 -14.03
CA THR A 485 12.96 -19.24 -15.22
C THR A 485 11.68 -18.43 -15.17
N LEU A 486 11.15 -18.07 -16.34
CA LEU A 486 9.86 -17.39 -16.48
C LEU A 486 8.74 -18.28 -15.93
N ALA A 487 8.82 -19.59 -16.16
CA ALA A 487 7.90 -20.56 -15.55
C ALA A 487 7.98 -20.54 -14.02
N GLY A 488 9.19 -20.48 -13.44
CA GLY A 488 9.39 -20.36 -12.00
C GLY A 488 8.84 -19.05 -11.43
N TYR A 489 8.95 -17.96 -12.17
CA TYR A 489 8.42 -16.64 -11.80
C TYR A 489 6.89 -16.59 -11.81
N HIS A 490 6.25 -17.12 -12.86
CA HIS A 490 4.79 -17.24 -12.90
C HIS A 490 4.28 -18.22 -11.85
N ALA A 491 4.98 -19.34 -11.63
CA ALA A 491 4.68 -20.29 -10.56
C ALA A 491 4.97 -19.76 -9.16
N ALA A 492 5.71 -18.65 -9.05
CA ALA A 492 5.83 -17.86 -7.83
C ALA A 492 4.73 -16.79 -7.73
N GLY A 493 3.97 -16.49 -8.79
CA GLY A 493 2.89 -15.49 -8.77
C GLY A 493 3.30 -14.08 -9.21
N GLY A 494 4.51 -13.91 -9.73
CA GLY A 494 5.05 -12.60 -10.11
C GLY A 494 5.24 -11.64 -8.93
N VAL A 495 5.50 -10.35 -9.20
CA VAL A 495 5.75 -9.34 -8.16
C VAL A 495 4.57 -9.17 -7.20
N ARG A 496 3.33 -9.09 -7.71
CA ARG A 496 2.11 -8.92 -6.90
C ARG A 496 1.71 -10.20 -6.16
N GLY A 497 1.69 -11.33 -6.86
CA GLY A 497 1.14 -12.59 -6.34
C GLY A 497 2.10 -13.42 -5.48
N ALA A 498 3.41 -13.15 -5.49
CA ALA A 498 4.37 -13.93 -4.72
C ALA A 498 4.15 -13.90 -3.22
N ILE A 499 3.74 -12.76 -2.67
CA ILE A 499 3.42 -12.68 -1.25
C ILE A 499 2.14 -13.46 -0.90
N SER A 500 1.12 -13.40 -1.77
CA SER A 500 -0.12 -14.18 -1.60
C SER A 500 0.16 -15.68 -1.64
N GLN A 501 0.97 -16.17 -2.59
CA GLN A 501 1.27 -17.60 -2.68
C GLN A 501 2.06 -18.09 -1.45
N THR A 502 2.97 -17.28 -0.93
CA THR A 502 3.66 -17.60 0.32
C THR A 502 2.68 -17.66 1.48
N ALA A 503 1.75 -16.70 1.58
CA ALA A 503 0.72 -16.68 2.60
C ALA A 503 -0.21 -17.90 2.52
N ASP A 504 -0.71 -18.22 1.32
CA ASP A 504 -1.57 -19.38 1.07
C ASP A 504 -0.87 -20.70 1.43
N ARG A 505 0.40 -20.85 1.05
CA ARG A 505 1.19 -22.05 1.36
C ARG A 505 1.42 -22.20 2.86
N VAL A 506 1.77 -21.12 3.55
CA VAL A 506 2.03 -21.13 5.00
C VAL A 506 0.74 -21.41 5.74
N TYR A 507 -0.34 -20.70 5.41
CA TYR A 507 -1.67 -20.89 5.98
C TYR A 507 -2.18 -22.33 5.78
N SER A 508 -2.11 -22.85 4.55
CA SER A 508 -2.58 -24.21 4.24
C SER A 508 -1.75 -25.32 4.89
N ALA A 509 -0.49 -25.03 5.26
CA ALA A 509 0.37 -25.98 5.96
C ALA A 509 0.13 -26.03 7.48
N LEU A 510 -0.58 -25.04 8.05
CA LEU A 510 -0.97 -25.05 9.45
C LEU A 510 -2.04 -26.12 9.72
N PRO A 511 -2.02 -26.78 10.90
CA PRO A 511 -3.16 -27.58 11.38
C PRO A 511 -4.47 -26.78 11.38
N VAL A 512 -5.60 -27.45 11.22
CA VAL A 512 -6.93 -26.78 11.11
C VAL A 512 -7.20 -25.82 12.29
N ASP A 513 -6.91 -26.24 13.52
CA ASP A 513 -7.12 -25.38 14.71
C ASP A 513 -6.17 -24.16 14.69
N SER A 514 -4.94 -24.33 14.20
CA SER A 514 -3.96 -23.25 14.03
C SER A 514 -4.30 -22.30 12.87
N GLN A 515 -5.08 -22.74 11.87
CA GLN A 515 -5.56 -21.87 10.80
C GLN A 515 -6.57 -20.85 11.31
N THR A 516 -7.43 -21.24 12.26
CA THR A 516 -8.34 -20.30 12.94
C THR A 516 -7.57 -19.25 13.72
N ILE A 517 -6.53 -19.66 14.47
CA ILE A 517 -5.64 -18.74 15.20
C ILE A 517 -4.94 -17.78 14.22
N ALA A 518 -4.39 -18.30 13.11
CA ALA A 518 -3.72 -17.46 12.11
C ALA A 518 -4.67 -16.44 11.49
N ARG A 519 -5.91 -16.84 11.18
CA ARG A 519 -6.95 -15.94 10.69
C ARG A 519 -7.21 -14.80 11.68
N ASP A 520 -7.43 -15.12 12.96
CA ASP A 520 -7.68 -14.11 14.00
C ASP A 520 -6.51 -13.12 14.16
N ILE A 521 -5.28 -13.65 14.15
CA ILE A 521 -4.07 -12.81 14.18
C ILE A 521 -4.06 -11.81 13.02
N PHE A 522 -4.28 -12.25 11.77
CA PHE A 522 -4.25 -11.33 10.63
C PHE A 522 -5.37 -10.28 10.67
N LEU A 523 -6.55 -10.63 11.17
CA LEU A 523 -7.65 -9.70 11.37
C LEU A 523 -7.30 -8.64 12.43
N ARG A 524 -6.73 -9.05 13.58
CA ARG A 524 -6.29 -8.13 14.64
C ARG A 524 -5.12 -7.23 14.21
N LEU A 525 -4.27 -7.69 13.28
CA LEU A 525 -3.13 -6.93 12.75
C LEU A 525 -3.48 -6.02 11.55
N THR A 526 -4.76 -5.84 11.24
CA THR A 526 -5.24 -5.00 10.12
C THR A 526 -6.09 -3.83 10.61
N GLU A 527 -5.85 -2.65 10.04
CA GLU A 527 -6.65 -1.43 10.18
C GLU A 527 -7.57 -1.31 8.97
N LEU A 528 -8.87 -1.20 9.24
CA LEU A 528 -9.88 -1.08 8.19
C LEU A 528 -9.96 0.39 7.73
N GLY A 529 -9.78 0.63 6.43
CA GLY A 529 -9.92 1.97 5.86
C GLY A 529 -11.38 2.43 5.77
N GLU A 530 -11.63 3.73 5.96
CA GLU A 530 -12.92 4.38 5.71
C GLU A 530 -12.93 5.03 4.31
N GLY A 531 -13.15 4.21 3.28
CA GLY A 531 -13.06 4.67 1.88
C GLY A 531 -11.61 4.81 1.36
N THR A 532 -10.63 4.45 2.18
CA THR A 532 -9.20 4.30 1.84
C THR A 532 -8.78 2.83 1.86
N GLN A 533 -7.56 2.52 1.45
CA GLN A 533 -7.05 1.14 1.50
C GLN A 533 -6.87 0.68 2.95
N ASP A 534 -7.12 -0.60 3.21
CA ASP A 534 -6.82 -1.23 4.49
C ASP A 534 -5.30 -1.19 4.74
N THR A 535 -4.92 -0.83 5.96
CA THR A 535 -3.52 -0.64 6.36
C THR A 535 -3.13 -1.60 7.46
N ARG A 536 -1.84 -1.73 7.75
CA ARG A 536 -1.37 -2.60 8.83
C ARG A 536 -1.52 -1.92 10.19
N ARG A 537 -1.86 -2.69 11.22
CA ARG A 537 -1.89 -2.27 12.62
C ARG A 537 -0.85 -3.05 13.41
N ARG A 538 -0.29 -2.41 14.44
CA ARG A 538 0.52 -3.08 15.46
C ARG A 538 -0.37 -3.45 16.66
N ALA A 539 -0.31 -4.70 17.11
CA ALA A 539 -1.02 -5.21 18.29
C ALA A 539 -0.02 -5.77 19.32
N SER A 540 -0.39 -5.80 20.61
CA SER A 540 0.42 -6.49 21.61
C SER A 540 0.27 -8.01 21.49
N LEU A 541 1.27 -8.78 21.91
CA LEU A 541 1.16 -10.25 21.93
C LEU A 541 0.01 -10.72 22.84
N ASP A 542 -0.23 -10.02 23.95
CA ASP A 542 -1.34 -10.32 24.86
C ASP A 542 -2.71 -10.05 24.20
N GLU A 543 -2.82 -9.07 23.30
CA GLU A 543 -4.04 -8.82 22.53
C GLU A 543 -4.38 -10.00 21.59
N LEU A 544 -3.36 -10.69 21.07
CA LEU A 544 -3.50 -11.83 20.17
C LEU A 544 -3.77 -13.16 20.89
N ILE A 545 -3.65 -13.20 22.22
CA ILE A 545 -3.90 -14.38 23.03
C ILE A 545 -5.32 -14.30 23.57
N SER A 546 -6.22 -15.02 22.93
CA SER A 546 -7.63 -15.01 23.33
C SER A 546 -7.93 -15.86 24.58
N ASP A 547 -7.19 -16.95 24.75
CA ASP A 547 -7.28 -17.86 25.91
C ASP A 547 -5.85 -18.18 26.40
N PRO A 548 -5.52 -17.95 27.69
CA PRO A 548 -4.22 -18.28 28.25
C PRO A 548 -3.79 -19.75 28.04
N THR A 549 -4.75 -20.67 27.90
CA THR A 549 -4.47 -22.09 27.63
C THR A 549 -3.98 -22.35 26.20
N HIS A 550 -4.31 -21.47 25.24
CA HIS A 550 -3.87 -21.54 23.85
C HIS A 550 -2.59 -20.72 23.58
N ARG A 551 -1.99 -20.10 24.59
CA ARG A 551 -0.78 -19.28 24.43
C ARG A 551 0.33 -20.01 23.67
N THR A 552 0.54 -21.30 23.97
CA THR A 552 1.57 -22.10 23.29
C THR A 552 1.27 -22.31 21.81
N ASP A 553 0.00 -22.41 21.43
CA ASP A 553 -0.43 -22.55 20.04
C ASP A 553 -0.33 -21.22 19.29
N VAL A 554 -0.72 -20.11 19.92
CA VAL A 554 -0.55 -18.74 19.39
C VAL A 554 0.92 -18.44 19.15
N ASP A 555 1.79 -18.72 20.12
CA ASP A 555 3.25 -18.54 19.99
C ASP A 555 3.82 -19.38 18.84
N ALA A 556 3.35 -20.62 18.67
CA ALA A 556 3.77 -21.49 17.57
C ALA A 556 3.31 -20.98 16.20
N VAL A 557 2.09 -20.46 16.10
CA VAL A 557 1.56 -19.82 14.88
C VAL A 557 2.32 -18.55 14.57
N LEU A 558 2.48 -17.64 15.53
CA LEU A 558 3.25 -16.41 15.38
C LEU A 558 4.67 -16.71 14.92
N LYS A 559 5.35 -17.67 15.56
CA LYS A 559 6.68 -18.10 15.13
C LYS A 559 6.68 -18.59 13.68
N THR A 560 5.68 -19.38 13.27
CA THR A 560 5.57 -19.86 11.89
C THR A 560 5.36 -18.72 10.89
N LEU A 561 4.50 -17.75 11.22
CA LEU A 561 4.23 -16.57 10.40
C LEU A 561 5.43 -15.62 10.34
N THR A 562 6.18 -15.48 11.42
CA THR A 562 7.43 -14.70 11.50
C THR A 562 8.57 -15.36 10.76
N ASP A 563 8.75 -16.67 10.89
CA ASP A 563 9.73 -17.44 10.12
C ASP A 563 9.45 -17.31 8.61
N ALA A 564 8.17 -17.25 8.23
CA ALA A 564 7.72 -17.00 6.86
C ALA A 564 7.70 -15.52 6.43
N ARG A 565 8.03 -14.58 7.34
CA ARG A 565 8.05 -13.12 7.09
C ARG A 565 6.71 -12.52 6.64
N LEU A 566 5.62 -13.13 7.08
CA LEU A 566 4.28 -12.57 6.91
C LEU A 566 3.96 -11.57 8.03
N ILE A 567 4.52 -11.80 9.21
CA ILE A 567 4.39 -10.96 10.41
C ILE A 567 5.78 -10.65 10.96
N THR A 568 5.95 -9.43 11.45
CA THR A 568 7.12 -9.03 12.23
C THR A 568 6.72 -8.97 13.70
N THR A 569 7.54 -9.56 14.57
CA THR A 569 7.37 -9.49 16.03
C THR A 569 8.53 -8.71 16.63
N GLU A 570 8.24 -7.73 17.48
CA GLU A 570 9.22 -6.95 18.23
C GLU A 570 8.86 -6.94 19.72
N LYS A 571 9.78 -7.40 20.58
CA LYS A 571 9.59 -7.60 22.04
C LYS A 571 8.24 -8.26 22.37
N ASP A 572 7.20 -7.46 22.58
CA ASP A 572 5.85 -7.84 23.01
C ASP A 572 4.76 -7.37 22.03
N THR A 573 5.12 -7.10 20.76
CA THR A 573 4.19 -6.64 19.72
C THR A 573 4.36 -7.40 18.42
N ALA A 574 3.29 -7.43 17.62
CA ALA A 574 3.28 -8.00 16.29
C ALA A 574 2.59 -7.04 15.30
N GLU A 575 3.01 -7.10 14.04
CA GLU A 575 2.41 -6.38 12.91
C GLU A 575 2.61 -7.15 11.61
N VAL A 576 1.74 -6.93 10.62
CA VAL A 576 1.97 -7.45 9.26
C VAL A 576 3.25 -6.85 8.69
N THR A 577 4.15 -7.69 8.16
CA THR A 577 5.45 -7.24 7.65
C THR A 577 5.31 -6.23 6.52
N HIS A 578 4.28 -6.35 5.67
CA HIS A 578 4.03 -5.42 4.57
C HIS A 578 2.54 -5.30 4.20
N GLU A 579 2.03 -4.09 3.99
CA GLU A 579 0.62 -3.83 3.62
C GLU A 579 0.20 -4.48 2.29
N ALA A 580 1.18 -4.79 1.43
CA ALA A 580 0.94 -5.55 0.21
C ALA A 580 0.36 -6.94 0.49
N LEU A 581 0.62 -7.53 1.66
CA LEU A 581 -0.04 -8.78 2.06
C LEU A 581 -1.56 -8.56 2.19
N ILE A 582 -1.98 -7.45 2.79
CA ILE A 582 -3.38 -7.08 2.99
C ILE A 582 -4.05 -6.82 1.63
N ARG A 583 -3.36 -6.11 0.72
CA ARG A 583 -3.90 -5.77 -0.60
C ARG A 583 -3.98 -6.98 -1.55
N GLU A 584 -2.95 -7.82 -1.58
CA GLU A 584 -2.80 -8.82 -2.63
C GLU A 584 -3.33 -10.21 -2.21
N TRP A 585 -3.40 -10.53 -0.92
CA TRP A 585 -3.85 -11.85 -0.46
C TRP A 585 -5.38 -11.97 -0.50
N PRO A 586 -5.97 -12.81 -1.38
CA PRO A 586 -7.42 -12.88 -1.54
C PRO A 586 -8.14 -13.38 -0.28
N ALA A 587 -7.57 -14.38 0.42
CA ALA A 587 -8.20 -14.95 1.61
C ALA A 587 -8.34 -13.91 2.73
N LEU A 588 -7.29 -13.10 2.97
CA LEU A 588 -7.36 -12.04 3.97
C LEU A 588 -8.39 -10.97 3.61
N ARG A 589 -8.47 -10.56 2.33
CA ARG A 589 -9.51 -9.62 1.89
C ARG A 589 -10.91 -10.18 2.07
N GLU A 590 -11.13 -11.45 1.73
CA GLU A 590 -12.42 -12.11 1.97
C GLU A 590 -12.76 -12.11 3.46
N TRP A 591 -11.81 -12.44 4.34
CA TRP A 591 -12.04 -12.41 5.79
C TRP A 591 -12.35 -11.00 6.33
N LEU A 592 -11.71 -9.97 5.79
CA LEU A 592 -11.96 -8.57 6.16
C LEU A 592 -13.36 -8.14 5.67
N ASP A 593 -13.72 -8.50 4.43
CA ASP A 593 -14.98 -8.10 3.79
C ASP A 593 -16.20 -8.86 4.33
N GLU A 594 -16.02 -10.07 4.86
CA GLU A 594 -17.09 -10.88 5.47
C GLU A 594 -17.83 -10.15 6.61
N ASN A 595 -17.11 -9.36 7.43
CA ASN A 595 -17.70 -8.64 8.56
C ASN A 595 -16.92 -7.37 8.96
N ARG A 596 -16.84 -6.39 8.05
CA ARG A 596 -16.14 -5.12 8.29
C ARG A 596 -16.70 -4.35 9.50
N GLU A 597 -18.02 -4.33 9.66
CA GLU A 597 -18.70 -3.65 10.77
C GLU A 597 -18.35 -4.31 12.12
N GLY A 598 -18.43 -5.64 12.20
CA GLY A 598 -18.07 -6.39 13.41
C GLY A 598 -16.59 -6.26 13.78
N LEU A 599 -15.70 -6.25 12.79
CA LEU A 599 -14.26 -6.00 13.04
C LEU A 599 -13.99 -4.60 13.60
N ARG A 600 -14.70 -3.57 13.12
CA ARG A 600 -14.62 -2.21 13.72
C ARG A 600 -15.08 -2.21 15.16
N LEU A 601 -16.19 -2.88 15.45
CA LEU A 601 -16.70 -2.99 16.81
C LEU A 601 -15.72 -3.75 17.73
N HIS A 602 -15.13 -4.84 17.22
CA HIS A 602 -14.09 -5.59 17.94
C HIS A 602 -12.89 -4.72 18.27
N ARG A 603 -12.45 -3.91 17.31
CA ARG A 603 -11.32 -3.01 17.49
C ARG A 603 -11.58 -1.95 18.55
N HIS A 604 -12.73 -1.29 18.47
CA HIS A 604 -13.13 -0.31 19.47
C HIS A 604 -13.26 -0.97 20.86
N LEU A 605 -13.80 -2.18 20.95
CA LEU A 605 -13.85 -2.97 22.19
C LEU A 605 -12.46 -3.25 22.76
N THR A 606 -11.52 -3.65 21.91
CA THR A 606 -10.14 -3.93 22.30
C THR A 606 -9.45 -2.70 22.89
N GLU A 607 -9.60 -1.55 22.21
CA GLU A 607 -9.01 -0.28 22.62
C GLU A 607 -9.62 0.21 23.94
N THR A 608 -10.96 0.23 24.07
CA THR A 608 -11.61 0.65 25.31
C THR A 608 -11.31 -0.29 26.49
N ALA A 609 -11.33 -1.61 26.28
CA ALA A 609 -11.02 -2.57 27.33
C ALA A 609 -9.60 -2.40 27.88
N LYS A 610 -8.64 -2.09 26.99
CA LYS A 610 -7.27 -1.79 27.37
C LYS A 610 -7.17 -0.49 28.16
N GLU A 611 -7.77 0.60 27.68
CA GLU A 611 -7.78 1.89 28.38
C GLU A 611 -8.43 1.78 29.77
N TRP A 612 -9.55 1.08 29.87
CA TRP A 612 -10.22 0.79 31.13
C TRP A 612 -9.31 0.06 32.13
N HIS A 613 -8.55 -0.93 31.67
CA HIS A 613 -7.58 -1.65 32.51
C HIS A 613 -6.43 -0.74 32.95
N GLU A 614 -5.88 0.07 32.04
CA GLU A 614 -4.80 1.03 32.32
C GLU A 614 -5.22 2.13 33.31
N LEU A 615 -6.49 2.53 33.29
CA LEU A 615 -7.10 3.49 34.22
C LEU A 615 -7.51 2.88 35.57
N GLY A 616 -7.16 1.62 35.83
CA GLY A 616 -7.45 0.95 37.08
C GLY A 616 -8.92 0.55 37.25
N GLN A 617 -9.55 0.14 36.14
CA GLN A 617 -10.94 -0.32 36.07
C GLN A 617 -11.98 0.78 36.38
N ASP A 618 -11.77 1.99 35.85
CA ASP A 618 -12.69 3.12 36.03
C ASP A 618 -14.10 2.80 35.49
N GLN A 619 -15.12 3.03 36.32
CA GLN A 619 -16.52 2.82 35.94
C GLN A 619 -16.99 3.77 34.83
N GLY A 620 -16.31 4.92 34.64
CA GLY A 620 -16.61 5.89 33.59
C GLY A 620 -16.41 5.34 32.17
N GLU A 621 -15.47 4.41 31.99
CA GLU A 621 -15.09 3.87 30.69
C GLU A 621 -15.93 2.66 30.25
N LEU A 622 -16.73 2.08 31.18
CA LEU A 622 -17.57 0.93 30.87
C LEU A 622 -18.59 1.24 29.77
N TYR A 623 -18.85 0.27 28.89
CA TYR A 623 -19.89 0.41 27.89
C TYR A 623 -21.27 0.55 28.54
N ARG A 624 -22.08 1.47 28.01
CA ARG A 624 -23.46 1.73 28.45
C ARG A 624 -24.37 1.96 27.24
N GLY A 625 -25.67 1.80 27.47
CA GLY A 625 -26.70 2.06 26.46
C GLY A 625 -26.42 1.32 25.14
N LEU A 626 -26.50 2.06 24.03
CA LEU A 626 -26.37 1.51 22.67
C LEU A 626 -25.01 0.81 22.42
N ARG A 627 -23.90 1.34 22.96
CA ARG A 627 -22.57 0.74 22.77
C ARG A 627 -22.48 -0.65 23.39
N LEU A 628 -23.07 -0.82 24.59
CA LEU A 628 -23.12 -2.13 25.26
C LEU A 628 -24.05 -3.09 24.53
N SER A 629 -25.23 -2.63 24.08
CA SER A 629 -26.17 -3.51 23.37
C SER A 629 -25.61 -3.96 22.03
N GLN A 630 -24.96 -3.07 21.27
CA GLN A 630 -24.30 -3.42 20.01
C GLN A 630 -23.18 -4.44 20.23
N ALA A 631 -22.33 -4.23 21.23
CA ALA A 631 -21.26 -5.17 21.55
C ALA A 631 -21.80 -6.55 21.96
N LEU A 632 -22.85 -6.61 22.78
CA LEU A 632 -23.47 -7.88 23.20
C LEU A 632 -24.19 -8.59 22.04
N GLU A 633 -24.94 -7.86 21.21
CA GLU A 633 -25.63 -8.41 20.04
C GLU A 633 -24.63 -8.96 19.02
N TRP A 634 -23.55 -8.22 18.76
CA TRP A 634 -22.46 -8.67 17.90
C TRP A 634 -21.78 -9.94 18.46
N VAL A 635 -21.48 -9.99 19.76
CA VAL A 635 -20.89 -11.17 20.39
C VAL A 635 -21.81 -12.39 20.30
N GLU A 636 -23.12 -12.19 20.43
CA GLU A 636 -24.11 -13.27 20.32
C GLU A 636 -24.27 -13.80 18.88
N ASN A 637 -24.33 -12.89 17.91
CA ASN A 637 -24.56 -13.22 16.50
C ASN A 637 -23.31 -13.81 15.82
N ASP A 638 -22.16 -13.16 15.98
CA ASP A 638 -20.96 -13.45 15.21
C ASP A 638 -19.95 -14.32 15.96
N LYS A 639 -20.12 -14.46 17.28
CA LYS A 639 -19.29 -15.28 18.17
C LYS A 639 -17.78 -15.05 17.94
N PRO A 640 -17.33 -13.78 18.04
CA PRO A 640 -15.94 -13.42 17.88
C PRO A 640 -15.08 -14.06 18.97
N ILE A 641 -13.80 -14.26 18.66
CA ILE A 641 -12.83 -14.76 19.62
C ILE A 641 -12.30 -13.57 20.44
N LEU A 642 -12.84 -13.39 21.65
CA LEU A 642 -12.46 -12.31 22.56
C LEU A 642 -11.29 -12.70 23.48
N ASN A 643 -10.40 -11.77 23.78
CA ASN A 643 -9.36 -11.96 24.79
C ASN A 643 -9.85 -11.72 26.23
N GLU A 644 -9.02 -12.02 27.21
CA GLU A 644 -9.39 -11.93 28.64
C GLU A 644 -9.84 -10.52 29.04
N PHE A 645 -9.17 -9.48 28.56
CA PHE A 645 -9.53 -8.08 28.86
C PHE A 645 -10.87 -7.69 28.23
N GLU A 646 -11.11 -8.08 26.98
CA GLU A 646 -12.37 -7.84 26.27
C GLU A 646 -13.55 -8.55 26.97
N GLN A 647 -13.35 -9.80 27.39
CA GLN A 647 -14.35 -10.59 28.11
C GLN A 647 -14.65 -9.99 29.49
N GLU A 648 -13.62 -9.64 30.26
CA GLU A 648 -13.77 -9.02 31.58
C GLU A 648 -14.49 -7.68 31.49
N PHE A 649 -14.08 -6.83 30.54
CA PHE A 649 -14.68 -5.52 30.30
C PHE A 649 -16.18 -5.62 29.96
N LEU A 650 -16.56 -6.52 29.06
CA LEU A 650 -17.97 -6.72 28.71
C LEU A 650 -18.78 -7.28 29.89
N ALA A 651 -18.24 -8.25 30.62
CA ALA A 651 -18.91 -8.84 31.78
C ALA A 651 -19.19 -7.79 32.87
N ILE A 652 -18.22 -6.91 33.13
CA ILE A 652 -18.38 -5.83 34.12
C ILE A 652 -19.32 -4.74 33.60
N SER A 653 -19.21 -4.36 32.32
CA SER A 653 -20.11 -3.39 31.69
C SER A 653 -21.56 -3.86 31.76
N GLN A 654 -21.81 -5.15 31.47
CA GLN A 654 -23.13 -5.77 31.59
C GLN A 654 -23.63 -5.78 33.04
N ALA A 655 -22.80 -6.21 33.99
CA ALA A 655 -23.18 -6.26 35.39
C ALA A 655 -23.52 -4.87 35.96
N GLU A 656 -22.81 -3.82 35.54
CA GLU A 656 -23.08 -2.45 35.98
C GLU A 656 -24.33 -1.86 35.31
N ALA A 657 -24.56 -2.12 34.02
CA ALA A 657 -25.78 -1.72 33.34
C ALA A 657 -27.04 -2.34 33.98
N GLU A 658 -26.97 -3.62 34.37
CA GLU A 658 -28.04 -4.29 35.12
C GLU A 658 -28.31 -3.61 36.48
N ARG A 659 -27.25 -3.18 37.18
CA ARG A 659 -27.38 -2.44 38.46
C ARG A 659 -27.99 -1.06 38.25
N GLU A 660 -27.60 -0.33 37.21
CA GLU A 660 -28.16 0.98 36.89
C GLU A 660 -29.67 0.89 36.59
N VAL A 661 -30.10 -0.12 35.84
CA VAL A 661 -31.53 -0.37 35.56
C VAL A 661 -32.30 -0.60 36.85
N VAL A 662 -31.78 -1.47 37.73
CA VAL A 662 -32.39 -1.74 39.05
C VAL A 662 -32.42 -0.47 39.92
N ALA A 663 -31.36 0.34 39.89
CA ALA A 663 -31.28 1.58 40.65
C ALA A 663 -32.24 2.66 40.14
N LYS A 664 -32.40 2.80 38.81
CA LYS A 664 -33.36 3.72 38.18
C LYS A 664 -34.80 3.32 38.49
N GLU A 665 -35.14 2.03 38.43
CA GLU A 665 -36.47 1.53 38.81
C GLU A 665 -36.74 1.83 40.30
N ALA A 666 -35.77 1.58 41.19
CA ALA A 666 -35.91 1.91 42.60
C ALA A 666 -36.04 3.43 42.87
N ALA A 667 -35.38 4.28 42.09
CA ALA A 667 -35.48 5.75 42.18
C ALA A 667 -36.84 6.25 41.67
N PHE A 668 -37.31 5.73 40.54
CA PHE A 668 -38.62 6.05 39.96
C PHE A 668 -39.77 5.68 40.91
N GLN A 669 -39.69 4.51 41.55
CA GLN A 669 -40.65 4.10 42.59
C GLN A 669 -40.68 5.07 43.78
N ARG A 670 -39.52 5.60 44.21
CA ARG A 670 -39.44 6.60 45.29
C ARG A 670 -40.06 7.95 44.90
N GLU A 671 -39.87 8.40 43.66
CA GLU A 671 -40.48 9.63 43.17
C GLU A 671 -42.01 9.53 43.05
N LEU A 672 -42.52 8.37 42.59
CA LEU A 672 -43.96 8.06 42.58
C LEU A 672 -44.58 8.12 43.99
N GLU A 673 -43.89 7.62 45.01
CA GLU A 673 -44.34 7.72 46.40
C GLU A 673 -44.41 9.17 46.91
N LEU A 674 -43.45 10.01 46.52
CA LEU A 674 -43.41 11.44 46.87
C LEU A 674 -44.49 12.23 46.13
N ALA A 675 -44.66 12.00 44.83
CA ALA A 675 -45.69 12.65 44.01
C ALA A 675 -47.10 12.33 44.54
N ASN A 676 -47.36 11.08 44.92
CA ASN A 676 -48.64 10.68 45.51
C ASN A 676 -48.90 11.33 46.88
N ARG A 677 -47.86 11.62 47.68
CA ARG A 677 -48.01 12.41 48.92
C ARG A 677 -48.38 13.86 48.65
N VAL A 678 -47.75 14.49 47.65
CA VAL A 678 -48.01 15.89 47.29
C VAL A 678 -49.41 16.06 46.70
N ASN A 679 -49.82 15.19 45.77
CA ASN A 679 -51.14 15.24 45.12
C ASN A 679 -52.30 15.09 46.12
N ARG A 680 -52.08 14.37 47.21
CA ARG A 680 -53.05 14.25 48.30
C ARG A 680 -53.23 15.56 49.06
N ILE A 681 -52.19 16.39 49.20
CA ILE A 681 -52.22 17.68 49.90
C ILE A 681 -52.87 18.77 49.02
N THR A 682 -52.53 18.84 47.74
CA THR A 682 -53.08 19.83 46.79
C THR A 682 -54.57 19.67 46.54
N ARG A 683 -55.09 18.43 46.51
CA ARG A 683 -56.54 18.18 46.38
C ARG A 683 -57.36 18.77 47.54
N TRP A 684 -56.81 18.79 48.75
CA TRP A 684 -57.47 19.44 49.90
C TRP A 684 -57.42 20.97 49.81
N ALA A 685 -56.35 21.55 49.25
CA ALA A 685 -56.21 23.00 49.11
C ALA A 685 -57.14 23.59 48.01
N PHE A 686 -57.32 22.89 46.89
CA PHE A 686 -58.15 23.34 45.78
C PHE A 686 -59.65 23.36 46.08
N LEU A 687 -60.14 22.41 46.89
CA LEU A 687 -61.52 22.41 47.36
C LEU A 687 -61.86 23.65 48.22
N LEU A 688 -60.87 24.24 48.89
CA LEU A 688 -61.04 25.43 49.71
C LEU A 688 -61.10 26.72 48.89
N SER A 689 -60.44 26.78 47.71
CA SER A 689 -60.36 28.00 46.89
C SER A 689 -61.57 28.23 45.98
N ILE A 690 -62.21 27.18 45.48
CA ILE A 690 -63.42 27.26 44.63
C ILE A 690 -64.58 27.94 45.39
N ILE A 691 -64.66 27.72 46.70
CA ILE A 691 -65.69 28.32 47.55
C ILE A 691 -65.53 29.86 47.61
N ALA A 692 -64.32 30.39 47.42
CA ALA A 692 -64.06 31.84 47.51
C ALA A 692 -64.41 32.61 46.21
N ALA A 693 -64.16 32.02 45.03
CA ALA A 693 -64.23 32.71 43.74
C ALA A 693 -65.65 33.01 43.24
N ILE A 694 -66.65 32.20 43.62
CA ILE A 694 -68.05 32.38 43.21
C ILE A 694 -68.67 33.67 43.79
N SER A 695 -68.04 34.24 44.82
CA SER A 695 -68.54 35.42 45.53
C SER A 695 -68.29 36.76 44.82
N LEU A 696 -67.35 36.84 43.86
CA LEU A 696 -66.77 38.12 43.40
C LEU A 696 -67.05 38.50 41.93
N GLY A 697 -67.55 37.59 41.08
CA GLY A 697 -67.64 37.80 39.62
C GLY A 697 -68.80 38.63 39.08
N GLY A 698 -69.73 39.10 39.92
CA GLY A 698 -71.01 39.67 39.48
C GLY A 698 -71.01 41.13 38.96
N LEU A 699 -69.91 41.89 39.05
CA LEU A 699 -69.97 43.37 38.94
C LEU A 699 -69.20 44.03 37.78
N ALA A 700 -68.45 43.31 36.94
CA ALA A 700 -67.47 43.93 36.03
C ALA A 700 -67.83 43.95 34.52
N TYR A 701 -69.04 43.54 34.12
CA TYR A 701 -69.37 43.28 32.69
C TYR A 701 -69.68 44.51 31.82
N ASN A 702 -69.78 45.73 32.36
CA ASN A 702 -70.42 46.86 31.64
C ASN A 702 -69.52 48.02 31.17
N TYR A 703 -68.18 47.93 31.16
CA TYR A 703 -67.34 49.12 30.94
C TYR A 703 -66.47 49.21 29.66
N PHE A 704 -66.39 48.23 28.76
CA PHE A 704 -65.45 48.40 27.62
C PHE A 704 -65.99 47.89 26.28
N LYS A 705 -66.67 48.80 25.57
CA LYS A 705 -67.05 48.68 24.16
C LYS A 705 -66.76 50.03 23.46
N GLU A 706 -66.08 49.97 22.30
CA GLU A 706 -65.66 51.07 21.38
C GLU A 706 -64.31 51.74 21.76
N ASN A 707 -63.26 51.89 20.93
CA ASN A 707 -63.09 51.87 19.47
C ASN A 707 -61.65 51.49 19.06
N THR A 708 -61.55 50.84 17.90
CA THR A 708 -60.38 50.51 17.05
C THR A 708 -59.64 51.76 16.52
N SER A 709 -58.36 51.73 16.10
CA SER A 709 -57.99 51.24 14.75
C SER A 709 -56.49 51.22 14.41
N LEU A 710 -56.12 50.24 13.56
CA LEU A 710 -55.16 50.32 12.44
C LEU A 710 -53.65 50.33 12.72
N ASN A 711 -53.13 49.13 13.05
CA ASN A 711 -51.87 48.60 12.49
C ASN A 711 -51.84 47.05 12.45
N SER A 712 -53.01 46.42 12.52
CA SER A 712 -53.11 45.00 12.83
C SER A 712 -53.37 44.10 11.63
N THR A 713 -53.52 44.61 10.40
CA THR A 713 -53.86 43.72 9.28
C THR A 713 -52.67 42.92 8.77
N LEU A 714 -51.45 43.49 8.68
CA LEU A 714 -50.24 42.69 8.39
C LEU A 714 -49.78 41.88 9.62
N PHE A 715 -49.87 42.46 10.81
CA PHE A 715 -49.49 41.82 12.08
C PHE A 715 -50.43 40.65 12.46
N ASN A 716 -51.74 40.78 12.24
CA ASN A 716 -52.68 39.68 12.50
C ASN A 716 -52.64 38.62 11.41
N THR A 717 -52.27 38.94 10.16
CA THR A 717 -52.11 37.90 9.12
C THR A 717 -50.89 37.03 9.42
N ALA A 718 -49.79 37.63 9.88
CA ALA A 718 -48.61 36.89 10.34
C ALA A 718 -48.89 36.05 11.61
N LYS A 719 -49.74 36.55 12.52
CA LYS A 719 -50.18 35.80 13.71
C LYS A 719 -51.24 34.73 13.39
N SER A 720 -52.03 34.89 12.32
CA SER A 720 -53.09 33.95 11.91
C SER A 720 -52.61 32.80 11.02
N LEU A 721 -51.39 32.89 10.47
CA LEU A 721 -50.80 31.83 9.63
C LEU A 721 -50.23 30.67 10.46
N GLY A 722 -49.80 30.92 11.70
CA GLY A 722 -49.33 29.89 12.62
C GLY A 722 -50.48 29.26 13.38
N GLN A 723 -51.25 28.38 12.72
CA GLN A 723 -52.16 27.50 13.44
C GLN A 723 -51.33 26.57 14.35
N LEU A 724 -51.83 26.35 15.56
CA LEU A 724 -51.26 25.38 16.48
C LEU A 724 -52.09 24.10 16.38
N VAL A 725 -51.40 22.96 16.37
CA VAL A 725 -52.00 21.65 16.46
C VAL A 725 -51.82 21.15 17.90
N ASP A 726 -52.93 20.84 18.58
CA ASP A 726 -52.91 20.25 19.92
C ASP A 726 -52.45 18.80 19.82
N ILE A 727 -51.41 18.48 20.58
CA ILE A 727 -50.74 17.19 20.54
C ILE A 727 -51.20 16.32 21.71
N PRO A 728 -51.85 15.16 21.48
CA PRO A 728 -52.23 14.28 22.57
C PRO A 728 -51.01 13.81 23.39
N PRO A 729 -51.13 13.72 24.73
CA PRO A 729 -50.01 13.37 25.59
C PRO A 729 -49.58 11.90 25.43
N VAL A 730 -48.28 11.66 25.58
CA VAL A 730 -47.69 10.32 25.75
C VAL A 730 -47.13 10.19 27.17
N ASN A 731 -46.99 8.95 27.67
CA ASN A 731 -46.60 8.61 29.05
C ASN A 731 -45.34 9.32 29.61
N HIS A 732 -44.60 10.06 28.79
CA HIS A 732 -43.39 10.79 29.15
C HIS A 732 -43.30 12.23 28.60
N LEU A 733 -44.32 12.73 27.88
CA LEU A 733 -44.37 14.09 27.36
C LEU A 733 -45.53 14.88 27.99
N SER A 734 -45.23 16.08 28.48
CA SER A 734 -46.25 17.05 28.87
C SER A 734 -47.07 17.45 27.63
N PRO A 735 -48.38 17.74 27.76
CA PRO A 735 -49.17 18.31 26.67
C PRO A 735 -48.53 19.57 26.10
N PHE A 736 -48.54 19.69 24.77
CA PHE A 736 -48.01 20.83 24.06
C PHE A 736 -48.81 21.09 22.78
N ALA A 737 -48.62 22.26 22.20
CA ALA A 737 -49.17 22.60 20.91
C ALA A 737 -48.04 23.05 19.98
N ILE A 738 -47.96 22.48 18.77
CA ILE A 738 -46.90 22.75 17.80
C ILE A 738 -47.43 23.50 16.58
N GLU A 739 -46.63 24.41 16.03
CA GLU A 739 -47.02 25.13 14.81
C GLU A 739 -47.19 24.18 13.62
N THR A 740 -48.27 24.40 12.88
CA THR A 740 -48.61 23.67 11.65
C THR A 740 -47.52 23.81 10.57
N TYR A 741 -46.79 24.94 10.57
CA TYR A 741 -45.79 25.29 9.57
C TYR A 741 -44.51 25.84 10.23
N GLU A 742 -43.41 25.80 9.49
CA GLU A 742 -42.17 26.53 9.80
C GLU A 742 -42.42 28.05 9.93
N VAL A 743 -41.56 28.76 10.68
CA VAL A 743 -41.64 30.22 10.77
C VAL A 743 -41.29 30.83 9.42
N THR A 744 -42.19 31.66 8.87
CA THR A 744 -41.98 32.30 7.56
C THR A 744 -41.16 33.59 7.65
N ASN A 745 -40.53 33.99 6.54
CA ASN A 745 -39.84 35.28 6.43
C ASN A 745 -40.72 36.46 6.85
N ALA A 746 -41.99 36.49 6.41
CA ALA A 746 -42.92 37.56 6.79
C ALA A 746 -43.14 37.65 8.30
N ARG A 747 -43.21 36.50 9.00
CA ARG A 747 -43.34 36.48 10.45
C ARG A 747 -42.06 36.96 11.12
N TYR A 748 -40.90 36.47 10.67
CA TYR A 748 -39.60 36.83 11.24
C TYR A 748 -39.27 38.33 11.06
N ILE A 749 -39.63 38.93 9.92
CA ILE A 749 -39.50 40.38 9.67
C ILE A 749 -40.21 41.21 10.75
N LEU A 750 -41.38 40.78 11.24
CA LEU A 750 -42.09 41.53 12.29
C LEU A 750 -41.31 41.57 13.60
N CYS A 751 -40.62 40.48 13.95
CA CYS A 751 -39.76 40.45 15.13
C CYS A 751 -38.55 41.41 14.99
N ILE A 752 -38.01 41.54 13.78
CA ILE A 752 -36.94 42.51 13.48
C ILE A 752 -37.48 43.94 13.59
N GLN A 753 -38.68 44.21 13.06
CA GLN A 753 -39.31 45.53 13.11
C GLN A 753 -39.63 45.96 14.55
N ASP A 754 -39.99 45.01 15.41
CA ASP A 754 -40.18 45.22 16.85
C ASP A 754 -38.85 45.38 17.62
N GLY A 755 -37.71 45.22 16.95
CA GLY A 755 -36.37 45.38 17.54
C GLY A 755 -35.95 44.23 18.46
N VAL A 756 -36.64 43.08 18.39
CA VAL A 756 -36.36 41.91 19.24
C VAL A 756 -35.44 40.92 18.54
N CYS A 757 -35.67 40.64 17.25
CA CYS A 757 -34.83 39.75 16.45
C CYS A 757 -33.80 40.51 15.62
N THR A 758 -32.69 39.84 15.29
CA THR A 758 -31.73 40.31 14.29
C THR A 758 -32.01 39.67 12.92
N PRO A 759 -31.66 40.34 11.80
CA PRO A 759 -31.79 39.75 10.46
C PRO A 759 -31.06 38.41 10.33
N PRO A 760 -31.61 37.44 9.57
CA PRO A 760 -30.91 36.18 9.31
C PRO A 760 -29.61 36.42 8.53
N ASN A 761 -28.70 35.46 8.55
CA ASN A 761 -27.44 35.49 7.80
C ASN A 761 -27.65 35.19 6.31
N ALA A 762 -28.66 35.80 5.70
CA ALA A 762 -29.02 35.66 4.29
C ALA A 762 -28.96 37.03 3.58
N PRO A 763 -28.66 37.07 2.27
CA PRO A 763 -28.87 38.26 1.46
C PRO A 763 -30.30 38.79 1.57
N ALA A 764 -30.45 40.10 1.77
CA ALA A 764 -31.75 40.76 1.91
C ALA A 764 -32.72 40.44 0.74
N SER A 765 -32.20 40.19 -0.46
CA SER A 765 -32.99 39.80 -1.63
C SER A 765 -33.74 38.47 -1.49
N MET A 766 -33.30 37.57 -0.58
CA MET A 766 -33.93 36.27 -0.33
C MET A 766 -34.83 36.27 0.92
N PHE A 767 -34.76 37.32 1.74
CA PHE A 767 -35.46 37.42 3.01
C PHE A 767 -36.52 38.55 3.03
N GLU A 768 -36.14 39.75 2.59
CA GLU A 768 -37.00 40.96 2.66
C GLU A 768 -37.93 41.12 1.45
N SER A 769 -37.77 40.29 0.42
CA SER A 769 -38.63 40.35 -0.77
C SER A 769 -40.04 39.84 -0.46
N PRO A 770 -41.10 40.56 -0.86
CA PRO A 770 -42.48 40.10 -0.73
C PRO A 770 -42.75 38.74 -1.39
N GLU A 771 -41.97 38.37 -2.42
CA GLU A 771 -42.08 37.10 -3.12
C GLU A 771 -41.71 35.91 -2.22
N PHE A 772 -40.80 36.11 -1.26
CA PHE A 772 -40.36 35.09 -0.30
C PHE A 772 -41.10 35.15 1.04
N ALA A 773 -42.16 35.96 1.14
CA ALA A 773 -42.89 36.20 2.39
C ALA A 773 -43.42 34.92 3.07
N GLN A 774 -43.84 33.92 2.27
CA GLN A 774 -44.40 32.65 2.74
C GLN A 774 -43.40 31.49 2.72
N PHE A 775 -42.13 31.76 2.42
CA PHE A 775 -41.06 30.77 2.52
C PHE A 775 -40.58 30.71 3.97
N PRO A 776 -40.08 29.55 4.43
CA PRO A 776 -39.49 29.47 5.75
C PRO A 776 -38.30 30.42 5.86
N VAL A 777 -38.10 30.96 7.07
CA VAL A 777 -36.87 31.68 7.39
C VAL A 777 -35.73 30.67 7.47
N ALA A 778 -34.66 30.93 6.73
CA ALA A 778 -33.46 30.11 6.68
C ALA A 778 -32.20 30.98 6.90
N ASN A 779 -31.03 30.36 7.10
CA ASN A 779 -29.79 31.03 7.56
C ASN A 779 -29.94 31.68 8.94
N VAL A 780 -30.64 31.02 9.86
CA VAL A 780 -30.80 31.48 11.24
C VAL A 780 -30.02 30.60 12.20
N THR A 781 -29.43 31.23 13.22
CA THR A 781 -28.81 30.52 14.34
C THR A 781 -29.87 30.07 15.36
N ALA A 782 -29.53 29.13 16.24
CA ALA A 782 -30.46 28.71 17.30
C ALA A 782 -30.81 29.87 18.24
N ILE A 783 -29.86 30.80 18.45
CA ILE A 783 -30.08 32.00 19.26
C ILE A 783 -31.12 32.93 18.63
N GLN A 784 -31.05 33.13 17.31
CA GLN A 784 -32.02 33.91 16.55
C GLN A 784 -33.41 33.26 16.57
N ALA A 785 -33.46 31.93 16.44
CA ALA A 785 -34.70 31.16 16.52
C ALA A 785 -35.35 31.26 17.92
N LEU A 786 -34.56 31.15 18.99
CA LEU A 786 -35.02 31.32 20.38
C LEU A 786 -35.54 32.74 20.65
N GLN A 787 -34.87 33.78 20.13
CA GLN A 787 -35.35 35.16 20.23
C GLN A 787 -36.74 35.32 19.63
N PHE A 788 -36.97 34.74 18.44
CA PHE A 788 -38.26 34.78 17.79
C PHE A 788 -39.34 34.03 18.58
N CYS A 789 -39.07 32.78 18.99
CA CYS A 789 -40.08 32.02 19.73
C CYS A 789 -40.42 32.71 21.05
N ASN A 790 -39.44 33.25 21.78
CA ASN A 790 -39.68 34.02 23.01
C ASN A 790 -40.50 35.29 22.77
N TRP A 791 -40.28 35.99 21.64
CA TRP A 791 -41.04 37.19 21.28
C TRP A 791 -42.54 36.92 21.12
N ILE A 792 -42.92 35.70 20.73
CA ILE A 792 -44.32 35.29 20.60
C ILE A 792 -44.82 34.45 21.79
N ASP A 793 -44.14 34.50 22.93
CA ASP A 793 -44.42 33.71 24.15
C ASP A 793 -44.45 32.19 23.90
N ARG A 794 -43.51 31.71 23.07
CA ARG A 794 -43.32 30.29 22.73
C ARG A 794 -41.88 29.87 22.96
N ARG A 795 -41.58 28.60 22.70
CA ARG A 795 -40.22 28.04 22.72
C ARG A 795 -39.97 27.18 21.49
N LEU A 796 -38.73 26.77 21.28
CA LEU A 796 -38.42 25.71 20.32
C LEU A 796 -38.96 24.37 20.84
N PRO A 797 -39.37 23.45 19.95
CA PRO A 797 -39.72 22.08 20.35
C PRO A 797 -38.54 21.40 21.04
N THR A 798 -38.79 20.47 21.95
CA THR A 798 -37.76 19.49 22.31
C THR A 798 -37.64 18.43 21.20
N ASP A 799 -36.53 17.70 21.17
CA ASP A 799 -36.30 16.63 20.21
C ASP A 799 -37.43 15.59 20.22
N ALA A 800 -37.84 15.19 21.43
CA ALA A 800 -38.90 14.20 21.64
C ALA A 800 -40.28 14.74 21.23
N GLU A 801 -40.58 16.01 21.50
CA GLU A 801 -41.83 16.64 21.05
C GLU A 801 -41.91 16.71 19.53
N TRP A 802 -40.81 17.07 18.87
CA TRP A 802 -40.74 17.13 17.41
C TRP A 802 -40.92 15.74 16.78
N GLN A 803 -40.15 14.75 17.23
CA GLN A 803 -40.19 13.39 16.71
C GLN A 803 -41.56 12.76 16.90
N TRP A 804 -42.16 12.97 18.08
CA TRP A 804 -43.50 12.48 18.36
C TRP A 804 -44.54 13.10 17.41
N ALA A 805 -44.46 14.40 17.15
CA ALA A 805 -45.39 15.10 16.26
C ALA A 805 -45.25 14.63 14.80
N ALA A 806 -44.03 14.27 14.39
CA ALA A 806 -43.78 13.65 13.09
C ALA A 806 -44.34 12.22 13.02
N LEU A 807 -44.20 11.42 14.07
CA LEU A 807 -44.46 9.98 13.98
C LEU A 807 -45.79 9.50 14.51
N TYR A 808 -46.62 10.38 15.07
CA TYR A 808 -47.92 10.01 15.62
C TYR A 808 -48.81 9.23 14.63
N PRO A 809 -49.52 8.16 15.07
CA PRO A 809 -49.63 7.61 16.44
C PRO A 809 -48.50 6.67 16.88
N GLY A 810 -47.41 6.59 16.12
CA GLY A 810 -46.29 5.66 16.31
C GLY A 810 -46.27 4.59 15.22
N GLY A 811 -45.07 4.15 14.83
CA GLY A 811 -44.86 3.10 13.83
C GLY A 811 -44.79 3.56 12.37
N ASN A 812 -44.98 4.85 12.10
CA ASN A 812 -44.75 5.42 10.76
C ASN A 812 -43.24 5.58 10.49
N ILE A 813 -42.81 5.47 9.24
CA ILE A 813 -41.42 5.78 8.84
C ILE A 813 -41.25 7.27 8.45
N TRP A 814 -42.33 7.90 7.97
CA TRP A 814 -42.40 9.31 7.58
C TRP A 814 -43.63 10.00 8.17
N PRO A 815 -43.71 11.35 8.17
CA PRO A 815 -44.85 12.05 8.73
C PRO A 815 -46.22 11.60 8.21
N TRP A 816 -46.30 11.27 6.92
CA TRP A 816 -47.51 10.81 6.23
C TRP A 816 -47.66 9.27 6.19
N GLY A 817 -46.80 8.50 6.86
CA GLY A 817 -46.82 7.04 6.91
C GLY A 817 -45.60 6.37 6.23
N ASP A 818 -45.75 5.12 5.79
CA ASP A 818 -44.59 4.30 5.34
C ASP A 818 -44.24 4.46 3.85
N LYS A 819 -44.90 5.38 3.15
CA LYS A 819 -44.62 5.64 1.74
C LYS A 819 -43.31 6.42 1.61
N ILE A 820 -42.40 5.89 0.79
CA ILE A 820 -41.13 6.54 0.43
C ILE A 820 -41.40 7.96 -0.07
N PRO A 821 -40.60 8.97 0.32
CA PRO A 821 -40.83 10.35 -0.08
C PRO A 821 -40.77 10.55 -1.59
N SER A 822 -41.66 11.40 -2.08
CA SER A 822 -41.71 11.89 -3.45
C SER A 822 -41.55 13.40 -3.47
N SER A 823 -41.37 13.97 -4.66
CA SER A 823 -41.39 15.42 -4.85
C SER A 823 -42.74 16.09 -4.53
N SER A 824 -43.79 15.32 -4.23
CA SER A 824 -45.09 15.82 -3.76
C SER A 824 -45.27 15.74 -2.25
N SER A 825 -44.38 15.03 -1.53
CA SER A 825 -44.47 14.79 -0.10
C SER A 825 -43.29 15.38 0.71
N ALA A 826 -42.10 15.51 0.13
CA ALA A 826 -40.98 16.19 0.78
C ALA A 826 -40.08 16.91 -0.21
N ASN A 827 -39.52 18.03 0.24
CA ASN A 827 -38.62 18.87 -0.56
C ASN A 827 -37.16 18.46 -0.31
N PHE A 828 -36.75 17.26 -0.73
CA PHE A 828 -35.36 16.77 -0.66
C PHE A 828 -34.65 16.91 -2.01
N GLY A 829 -33.37 17.28 -2.01
CA GLY A 829 -32.54 17.39 -3.22
C GLY A 829 -33.05 18.36 -4.29
N ALA A 830 -34.00 19.24 -3.97
CA ALA A 830 -34.69 20.08 -4.96
C ALA A 830 -33.91 21.33 -5.38
N GLY A 831 -32.83 21.67 -4.66
CA GLY A 831 -31.95 22.79 -4.97
C GLY A 831 -32.48 24.18 -4.59
N SER A 832 -33.72 24.30 -4.08
CA SER A 832 -34.26 25.55 -3.53
C SER A 832 -35.37 25.31 -2.50
N LEU A 833 -35.62 26.32 -1.66
CA LEU A 833 -36.77 26.36 -0.74
C LEU A 833 -38.10 26.40 -1.49
N LEU A 834 -39.16 25.90 -0.83
CA LEU A 834 -40.55 26.05 -1.24
C LEU A 834 -41.33 26.85 -0.18
N PRO A 835 -42.47 27.48 -0.55
CA PRO A 835 -43.39 28.05 0.44
C PRO A 835 -43.85 26.98 1.45
N VAL A 836 -44.06 27.37 2.70
CA VAL A 836 -44.54 26.44 3.73
C VAL A 836 -45.90 25.85 3.32
N GLY A 837 -46.08 24.54 3.56
CA GLY A 837 -47.30 23.81 3.23
C GLY A 837 -47.53 23.56 1.74
N PHE A 838 -46.55 23.83 0.87
CA PHE A 838 -46.70 23.67 -0.59
C PHE A 838 -46.87 22.20 -1.00
N LEU A 839 -46.20 21.28 -0.30
CA LEU A 839 -46.24 19.84 -0.59
C LEU A 839 -47.34 19.15 0.20
N GLY A 840 -48.57 19.20 -0.33
CA GLY A 840 -49.77 18.74 0.34
C GLY A 840 -49.78 17.26 0.74
N GLU A 841 -49.06 16.39 0.02
CA GLU A 841 -48.97 14.96 0.37
C GLU A 841 -47.96 14.68 1.50
N GLY A 842 -47.23 15.71 1.93
CA GLY A 842 -46.24 15.68 3.01
C GLY A 842 -46.80 15.89 4.41
N GLN A 843 -48.11 16.06 4.52
CA GLN A 843 -48.79 16.38 5.77
C GLN A 843 -48.77 15.19 6.74
N SER A 844 -48.47 15.45 8.00
CA SER A 844 -48.55 14.44 9.04
C SER A 844 -49.99 14.03 9.37
N VAL A 845 -50.17 12.91 10.07
CA VAL A 845 -51.49 12.47 10.56
C VAL A 845 -52.19 13.52 11.43
N LEU A 846 -51.41 14.36 12.11
CA LEU A 846 -51.88 15.45 12.96
C LEU A 846 -52.14 16.75 12.18
N GLY A 847 -51.88 16.75 10.89
CA GLY A 847 -52.12 17.89 10.02
C GLY A 847 -50.95 18.86 9.93
N ILE A 848 -49.75 18.48 10.38
CA ILE A 848 -48.56 19.33 10.41
C ILE A 848 -47.78 19.17 9.10
N PHE A 849 -47.31 20.27 8.52
CA PHE A 849 -46.58 20.27 7.26
C PHE A 849 -45.07 20.42 7.47
N ASP A 850 -44.33 20.08 6.42
CA ASP A 850 -42.89 20.33 6.27
C ASP A 850 -42.05 19.71 7.39
N LEU A 851 -42.52 18.62 8.02
CA LEU A 851 -41.73 17.87 8.99
C LEU A 851 -40.66 17.00 8.31
N ALA A 852 -40.62 16.94 6.98
CA ALA A 852 -39.56 16.28 6.22
C ALA A 852 -39.21 17.09 4.97
N GLY A 853 -37.94 17.48 4.82
CA GLY A 853 -37.47 18.33 3.73
C GLY A 853 -37.73 19.82 3.97
N ASN A 854 -37.45 20.63 2.95
CA ASN A 854 -37.53 22.10 2.97
C ASN A 854 -36.41 22.74 3.81
N VAL A 855 -36.54 22.81 5.13
CA VAL A 855 -35.44 23.19 6.02
C VAL A 855 -35.25 22.19 7.16
N TRP A 856 -34.00 22.06 7.58
CA TRP A 856 -33.67 21.52 8.89
C TRP A 856 -34.22 22.44 9.99
N GLU A 857 -34.72 21.87 11.07
CA GLU A 857 -35.37 22.65 12.13
C GLU A 857 -34.66 22.60 13.46
N TRP A 858 -34.38 23.77 14.04
CA TRP A 858 -33.86 23.89 15.40
C TRP A 858 -34.80 23.33 16.45
N THR A 859 -34.26 22.51 17.35
CA THR A 859 -34.89 22.11 18.61
C THR A 859 -34.16 22.73 19.80
N SER A 860 -34.77 22.66 20.98
CA SER A 860 -34.19 23.11 22.25
C SER A 860 -33.34 22.05 22.95
N SER A 861 -33.22 20.86 22.39
CA SER A 861 -32.54 19.73 23.01
C SER A 861 -31.07 19.69 22.63
N ASP A 862 -30.21 19.57 23.64
CA ASP A 862 -28.79 19.28 23.46
C ASP A 862 -28.61 17.98 22.66
N PHE A 863 -27.58 17.94 21.82
CA PHE A 863 -27.25 16.78 21.03
C PHE A 863 -26.40 15.79 21.85
N TYR A 864 -26.98 15.14 22.85
CA TYR A 864 -26.45 13.94 23.56
C TYR A 864 -27.61 13.28 24.33
N ASN A 865 -27.73 11.97 24.55
CA ASN A 865 -27.24 10.74 23.93
C ASN A 865 -28.05 9.61 24.61
N VAL A 866 -29.11 9.11 23.96
CA VAL A 866 -29.73 7.82 24.34
C VAL A 866 -30.14 7.00 23.12
N ASP A 867 -30.45 7.63 21.97
CA ASP A 867 -30.97 6.89 20.79
C ASP A 867 -30.44 7.42 19.44
N ALA A 868 -29.19 7.92 19.36
CA ALA A 868 -28.64 8.33 18.05
C ALA A 868 -28.31 7.11 17.17
N PRO A 869 -28.66 7.09 15.87
CA PRO A 869 -28.29 6.00 14.96
C PRO A 869 -26.75 5.83 14.83
N PRO A 870 -26.25 4.63 14.53
CA PRO A 870 -24.83 4.24 14.71
C PRO A 870 -23.81 4.99 13.84
N TRP A 871 -24.23 5.74 12.82
CA TRP A 871 -23.35 6.41 11.86
C TRP A 871 -23.10 7.90 12.15
N ILE A 872 -23.63 8.44 13.25
CA ILE A 872 -23.26 9.78 13.70
C ILE A 872 -22.05 9.67 14.63
N ASN A 873 -20.89 10.14 14.15
CA ASN A 873 -19.66 10.20 14.93
C ASN A 873 -19.74 11.31 15.98
N LEU A 874 -19.85 10.93 17.26
CA LEU A 874 -20.04 11.88 18.37
C LEU A 874 -18.77 12.68 18.72
N ASP A 875 -17.59 12.24 18.27
CA ASP A 875 -16.30 12.91 18.58
C ASP A 875 -16.08 14.21 17.79
N GLU A 876 -16.88 14.48 16.76
CA GLU A 876 -16.89 15.74 16.00
C GLU A 876 -17.95 16.74 16.50
N THR A 877 -18.74 16.38 17.52
CA THR A 877 -19.87 17.19 17.98
C THR A 877 -19.39 18.46 18.70
N PRO A 878 -19.80 19.67 18.27
CA PRO A 878 -19.46 20.90 18.98
C PRO A 878 -19.92 20.87 20.45
N PRO A 879 -19.14 21.42 21.41
CA PRO A 879 -19.58 21.55 22.79
C PRO A 879 -20.89 22.36 22.85
N ASN A 880 -21.93 21.80 23.47
CA ASN A 880 -23.29 22.38 23.51
C ASN A 880 -24.01 22.45 22.16
N ALA A 881 -23.70 21.54 21.22
CA ALA A 881 -24.48 21.40 20.00
C ALA A 881 -25.96 21.15 20.32
N LEU A 882 -26.84 21.79 19.56
CA LEU A 882 -28.28 21.54 19.63
C LEU A 882 -28.68 20.60 18.49
N THR A 883 -29.78 19.89 18.72
CA THR A 883 -30.35 19.00 17.74
C THR A 883 -31.13 19.76 16.69
N ILE A 884 -30.89 19.46 15.41
CA ILE A 884 -31.79 19.81 14.30
C ILE A 884 -32.44 18.56 13.70
N ARG A 885 -33.65 18.68 13.16
CA ARG A 885 -34.46 17.56 12.64
C ARG A 885 -35.05 17.82 11.25
N GLY A 886 -35.48 16.75 10.57
CA GLY A 886 -36.38 16.79 9.41
C GLY A 886 -35.72 16.81 8.03
N GLY A 887 -34.47 17.27 7.93
CA GLY A 887 -33.76 17.36 6.65
C GLY A 887 -34.15 18.60 5.82
N GLY A 888 -33.18 19.27 5.20
CA GLY A 888 -33.41 20.40 4.30
C GLY A 888 -33.43 20.05 2.81
N TYR A 889 -33.66 21.05 1.95
CA TYR A 889 -33.69 20.87 0.48
C TYR A 889 -32.37 20.45 -0.16
N LEU A 890 -31.25 20.54 0.57
CA LEU A 890 -29.93 20.06 0.13
C LEU A 890 -29.67 18.60 0.49
N THR A 891 -30.54 17.97 1.29
CA THR A 891 -30.39 16.57 1.71
C THR A 891 -30.54 15.64 0.50
N SER A 892 -29.49 14.85 0.22
CA SER A 892 -29.37 14.04 -1.01
C SER A 892 -29.99 12.65 -0.93
N THR A 893 -30.25 12.14 0.28
CA THR A 893 -30.81 10.81 0.55
C THR A 893 -31.93 10.91 1.59
N ALA A 894 -33.05 10.24 1.32
CA ALA A 894 -34.18 10.16 2.23
C ALA A 894 -33.95 9.02 3.25
N GLY A 895 -33.17 9.28 4.32
CA GLY A 895 -33.14 8.41 5.51
C GLY A 895 -34.44 8.50 6.29
N ASN A 896 -34.80 7.54 7.14
CA ASN A 896 -36.09 7.61 7.86
C ASN A 896 -36.17 8.86 8.78
N ILE A 897 -37.37 9.25 9.19
CA ILE A 897 -37.54 10.49 9.95
C ILE A 897 -36.90 10.45 11.36
N GLU A 898 -36.67 9.25 11.90
CA GLU A 898 -35.95 9.06 13.16
C GLU A 898 -34.45 9.36 13.01
N GLU A 899 -33.89 9.07 11.83
CA GLU A 899 -32.48 9.24 11.47
C GLU A 899 -32.16 10.63 10.91
N LEU A 900 -33.16 11.38 10.43
CA LEU A 900 -33.00 12.76 9.98
C LEU A 900 -32.83 13.72 11.17
N ARG A 901 -31.70 13.57 11.86
CA ARG A 901 -31.27 14.30 13.06
C ARG A 901 -29.79 14.63 12.96
N GLN A 902 -29.40 15.88 13.23
CA GLN A 902 -27.98 16.28 13.23
C GLN A 902 -27.63 17.18 14.43
N ALA A 903 -26.34 17.19 14.78
CA ALA A 903 -25.78 18.09 15.77
C ALA A 903 -25.25 19.34 15.08
N ILE A 904 -25.73 20.52 15.48
CA ILE A 904 -25.17 21.77 14.98
C ILE A 904 -24.84 22.71 16.14
N ASP A 905 -23.69 23.39 16.04
CA ASP A 905 -23.33 24.49 16.93
C ASP A 905 -24.44 25.56 16.95
N PRO A 906 -24.98 25.97 18.10
CA PRO A 906 -26.09 26.92 18.19
C PRO A 906 -25.81 28.30 17.56
N TYR A 907 -24.55 28.64 17.28
CA TYR A 907 -24.13 29.86 16.59
C TYR A 907 -24.00 29.70 15.07
N PHE A 908 -24.06 28.48 14.55
CA PHE A 908 -24.00 28.20 13.12
C PHE A 908 -25.33 28.50 12.44
N SER A 909 -25.28 28.84 11.15
CA SER A 909 -26.45 29.06 10.30
C SER A 909 -26.15 28.56 8.90
N ALA A 910 -27.10 27.90 8.26
CA ALA A 910 -26.97 27.43 6.88
C ALA A 910 -28.22 27.74 6.04
N SER A 911 -28.06 27.66 4.72
CA SER A 911 -29.08 28.09 3.75
C SER A 911 -30.35 27.24 3.73
N ASP A 912 -30.34 26.10 4.39
CA ASP A 912 -31.45 25.18 4.58
C ASP A 912 -31.71 24.87 6.06
N VAL A 913 -31.29 25.75 7.00
CA VAL A 913 -31.58 25.62 8.43
C VAL A 913 -32.51 26.75 8.88
N GLY A 914 -33.68 26.35 9.41
CA GLY A 914 -34.77 27.18 9.93
C GLY A 914 -35.33 26.62 11.24
N PHE A 915 -36.60 26.92 11.56
CA PHE A 915 -37.23 26.47 12.81
C PHE A 915 -38.76 26.63 12.81
N ARG A 916 -39.41 25.98 13.79
CA ARG A 916 -40.80 26.18 14.20
C ARG A 916 -40.91 26.35 15.73
N CYS A 917 -42.03 26.87 16.21
CA CYS A 917 -42.25 27.08 17.64
C CYS A 917 -43.33 26.15 18.23
N VAL A 918 -43.25 25.91 19.54
CA VAL A 918 -44.27 25.21 20.34
C VAL A 918 -44.74 26.08 21.51
N ALA A 919 -46.01 25.93 21.87
CA ALA A 919 -46.57 26.46 23.11
C ALA A 919 -46.68 25.30 24.13
N SER A 920 -46.32 25.58 25.38
CA SER A 920 -46.62 24.66 26.50
C SER A 920 -48.04 24.94 26.98
N GLU A 921 -48.84 23.90 27.25
CA GLU A 921 -50.19 24.07 27.82
C GLU A 921 -50.18 24.51 29.29
#